data_AF-A0A2R9B8M2-F1
#
_entry.id   AF-A0A2R9B8M2-F1
#
_cell.length_a   1.000
_cell.length_b   1.000
_cell.length_c   1.000
_cell.angle_alpha   90.00
_cell.angle_beta   90.00
_cell.angle_gamma   90.00
#
_symmetry.space_group_name_H-M   'P 1'
#
loop_
_entity.id
_entity.type
_entity.pdbx_description
1 polymer ?
#
loop_
_entity_poly.entity_id
_entity_poly.type
_entity_poly.pdbx_seq_one_letter_code
_entity_poly.pdbx_strand_id
1 'polypeptide(L)'
;GRVYFKNKLKLALIGQSLFGQEVYSHLRKEGHRVVGVFTVPDKDGKADPLALAAEKDGTPVFKLPKWRVKGKTIKEVAEAYRSVGAELNVLPFCTQFIPMDIIDSPKHGSIIYHPSILPRHRGASAINWTLIMGDKKAGFSVFWADDGLDTGPILLQRSCDVEPNDTVDALYNRFLFPEGIKAMVEAVQLIADGKAPRIPQPEEGATYEGIQKKENAEISWDQSAEVLHNWIRGHDKVPGAWTEINGQMVTFYGSTLLNSSVPPGEPLEIKGAKKPGLVTKNGLVLFGNDGKALMVRNLQFEDGKMIPASQYFSTGETSVVELTAEEVKVAETIKVIWAGILSNVPIIEDSTDFFKSGASSMDVARLVEEIRQKCGGLQLQNEDVYMATKFEDFIQKVVRKLRGEDQEVELVVDYISKEVNEMMVKMPYQCFINGQFTDADDGKTYDTINPTDGSTICKVSYASLADVDKAVAAAKDAFENGEWGRMNARERGRLMYRLADLLEENQEELATIEALDSGAVYTLALKTHIGMSVQTFRYFAGWCDKIQGSTIPINQARPNRNLTFTKKEPLGVCAIIIPWNYPLMMLAWKSAACLAAGNTLVLKPAQVTPLTALKFAELSVKAGFPKGVINIIPGSGGIAGQRLSEHPDIRKLGFTGSTPIGKQIMKSCAVSNLKKVSLELGGKSPLIIFNDCELDKAVRMGMGAVFFNKGENCIAAGRLFVEESIHDEFVTRVVEEIKKMKIGDPLDRSTDHGPQNHKAHLEKLLQYCETGVKEGATLVYGGRQVQRPGFFMEPTVFTDVEDYMYLAKEESFGPIMVISKFQNGDIDGVLQRANSTEYGLASGVFTRDINKAMYVSEKLEAGTVFINTYNKTDVAAPFGGVKQSGFGKDLGEEALNEYLKTKTVTLEY
;
A
#
# COMPACT_ATOMS: atom_id res chain seq x y z
N GLY A 1 -32.32 15.92 -12.19
CA GLY A 1 -33.79 15.97 -12.21
C GLY A 1 -34.30 14.58 -12.48
N ARG A 2 -35.06 13.99 -11.55
CA ARG A 2 -35.66 12.66 -11.72
C ARG A 2 -36.98 12.83 -12.47
N VAL A 3 -37.08 12.27 -13.68
CA VAL A 3 -38.35 12.17 -14.41
C VAL A 3 -39.15 11.04 -13.78
N TYR A 4 -40.41 11.32 -13.45
CA TYR A 4 -41.36 10.39 -12.84
C TYR A 4 -41.77 9.27 -13.82
N PHE A 5 -41.57 8.00 -13.44
CA PHE A 5 -42.03 6.81 -14.18
C PHE A 5 -43.49 6.48 -13.82
N LYS A 6 -44.43 6.53 -14.78
CA LYS A 6 -45.89 6.44 -14.51
C LYS A 6 -46.56 5.06 -14.76
N ASN A 7 -45.97 4.17 -15.57
CA ASN A 7 -46.61 2.91 -15.96
C ASN A 7 -45.89 1.69 -15.35
N LYS A 8 -46.64 0.77 -14.74
CA LYS A 8 -46.14 -0.47 -14.11
C LYS A 8 -46.86 -1.68 -14.71
N LEU A 9 -46.12 -2.78 -14.89
CA LEU A 9 -46.57 -4.01 -15.56
C LEU A 9 -46.62 -5.20 -14.60
N LYS A 10 -47.45 -6.19 -14.93
CA LYS A 10 -47.40 -7.54 -14.37
C LYS A 10 -46.41 -8.40 -15.14
N LEU A 11 -45.38 -8.91 -14.48
CA LEU A 11 -44.26 -9.61 -15.13
C LEU A 11 -44.23 -11.09 -14.75
N ALA A 12 -44.02 -11.98 -15.72
CA ALA A 12 -43.54 -13.34 -15.45
C ALA A 12 -42.04 -13.40 -15.72
N LEU A 13 -41.25 -13.79 -14.72
CA LEU A 13 -39.81 -13.99 -14.90
C LEU A 13 -39.53 -15.46 -15.18
N ILE A 14 -38.88 -15.75 -16.30
CA ILE A 14 -38.51 -17.11 -16.71
C ILE A 14 -36.98 -17.17 -16.78
N GLY A 15 -36.35 -17.78 -15.78
CA GLY A 15 -34.90 -17.83 -15.72
C GLY A 15 -34.36 -18.39 -14.42
N GLN A 16 -33.09 -18.16 -14.16
CA GLN A 16 -32.37 -18.70 -13.00
C GLN A 16 -31.13 -17.83 -12.69
N SER A 17 -30.29 -18.27 -11.74
CA SER A 17 -29.04 -17.65 -11.31
C SER A 17 -29.20 -16.31 -10.56
N LEU A 18 -28.08 -15.85 -9.97
CA LEU A 18 -27.99 -14.55 -9.33
C LEU A 18 -28.35 -13.39 -10.27
N PHE A 19 -28.07 -13.51 -11.58
CA PHE A 19 -28.46 -12.48 -12.55
C PHE A 19 -29.98 -12.34 -12.64
N GLY A 20 -30.70 -13.46 -12.64
CA GLY A 20 -32.16 -13.47 -12.61
C GLY A 20 -32.71 -12.85 -11.32
N GLN A 21 -32.11 -13.18 -10.18
CA GLN A 21 -32.47 -12.59 -8.87
C GLN A 21 -32.29 -11.07 -8.83
N GLU A 22 -31.18 -10.56 -9.35
CA GLU A 22 -30.91 -9.13 -9.35
C GLU A 22 -31.87 -8.38 -10.27
N VAL A 23 -32.18 -8.93 -11.46
CA VAL A 23 -33.21 -8.39 -12.36
C VAL A 23 -34.58 -8.38 -11.67
N TYR A 24 -34.97 -9.47 -11.02
CA TYR A 24 -36.20 -9.57 -10.23
C TYR A 24 -36.30 -8.46 -9.17
N SER A 25 -35.24 -8.31 -8.37
CA SER A 25 -35.18 -7.37 -7.26
C SER A 25 -35.28 -5.91 -7.76
N HIS A 26 -34.57 -5.58 -8.84
CA HIS A 26 -34.59 -4.24 -9.41
C HIS A 26 -35.94 -3.91 -10.08
N LEU A 27 -36.55 -4.85 -10.80
CA LEU A 27 -37.88 -4.64 -11.40
C LEU A 27 -38.94 -4.35 -10.33
N ARG A 28 -38.91 -5.06 -9.19
CA ARG A 28 -39.81 -4.78 -8.06
C ARG A 28 -39.51 -3.45 -7.39
N LYS A 29 -38.24 -3.09 -7.24
CA LYS A 29 -37.83 -1.78 -6.70
C LYS A 29 -38.31 -0.62 -7.58
N GLU A 30 -38.32 -0.80 -8.89
CA GLU A 30 -38.92 0.13 -9.84
C GLU A 30 -40.46 0.07 -9.84
N GLY A 31 -41.09 -0.77 -9.02
CA GLY A 31 -42.54 -0.80 -8.82
C GLY A 31 -43.31 -1.70 -9.79
N HIS A 32 -42.63 -2.50 -10.63
CA HIS A 32 -43.31 -3.53 -11.41
C HIS A 32 -43.75 -4.69 -10.51
N ARG A 33 -44.86 -5.34 -10.84
CA ARG A 33 -45.38 -6.47 -10.08
C ARG A 33 -44.96 -7.77 -10.76
N VAL A 34 -44.03 -8.51 -10.17
CA VAL A 34 -43.75 -9.88 -10.62
C VAL A 34 -44.88 -10.79 -10.12
N VAL A 35 -45.58 -11.45 -11.04
CA VAL A 35 -46.76 -12.29 -10.76
C VAL A 35 -46.47 -13.79 -10.78
N GLY A 36 -45.32 -14.18 -11.32
CA GLY A 36 -44.83 -15.56 -11.27
C GLY A 36 -43.35 -15.63 -11.65
N VAL A 37 -42.63 -16.55 -11.02
CA VAL A 37 -41.23 -16.86 -11.32
C VAL A 37 -41.13 -18.33 -11.71
N PHE A 38 -40.55 -18.60 -12.88
CA PHE A 38 -40.42 -19.93 -13.45
C PHE A 38 -38.94 -20.27 -13.56
N THR A 39 -38.48 -21.23 -12.77
CA THR A 39 -37.07 -21.66 -12.72
C THR A 39 -36.97 -23.14 -13.09
N VAL A 40 -35.74 -23.61 -13.32
CA VAL A 40 -35.45 -25.05 -13.36
C VAL A 40 -35.66 -25.68 -11.97
N PRO A 41 -35.78 -27.02 -11.88
CA PRO A 41 -35.80 -27.72 -10.60
C PRO A 41 -34.51 -27.50 -9.80
N ASP A 42 -34.62 -27.62 -8.49
CA ASP A 42 -33.49 -27.49 -7.57
C ASP A 42 -32.39 -28.48 -7.95
N LYS A 43 -31.16 -27.97 -8.00
CA LYS A 43 -29.98 -28.78 -8.30
C LYS A 43 -29.31 -29.12 -6.97
N ASP A 44 -29.04 -30.40 -6.74
CA ASP A 44 -28.38 -30.90 -5.53
C ASP A 44 -29.07 -30.45 -4.22
N GLY A 45 -30.40 -30.35 -4.24
CA GLY A 45 -31.21 -29.90 -3.09
C GLY A 45 -31.13 -28.39 -2.79
N LYS A 46 -30.40 -27.60 -3.59
CA LYS A 46 -30.31 -26.14 -3.45
C LYS A 46 -31.30 -25.47 -4.41
N ALA A 47 -32.17 -24.64 -3.83
CA ALA A 47 -33.05 -23.78 -4.62
C ALA A 47 -32.26 -22.69 -5.34
N ASP A 48 -32.71 -22.35 -6.55
CA ASP A 48 -32.09 -21.29 -7.35
C ASP A 48 -32.22 -19.92 -6.64
N PRO A 49 -31.20 -19.03 -6.70
CA PRO A 49 -31.25 -17.73 -6.01
C PRO A 49 -32.45 -16.87 -6.40
N LEU A 50 -32.91 -16.93 -7.66
CA LEU A 50 -34.13 -16.23 -8.11
C LEU A 50 -35.38 -16.83 -7.46
N ALA A 51 -35.47 -18.16 -7.37
CA ALA A 51 -36.58 -18.85 -6.70
C ALA A 51 -36.65 -18.47 -5.21
N LEU A 52 -35.51 -18.49 -4.51
CA LEU A 52 -35.42 -18.12 -3.09
C LEU A 52 -35.86 -16.67 -2.83
N ALA A 53 -35.41 -15.73 -3.67
CA ALA A 53 -35.81 -14.34 -3.54
C ALA A 53 -37.31 -14.15 -3.78
N ALA A 54 -37.86 -14.82 -4.78
CA ALA A 54 -39.28 -14.76 -5.11
C ALA A 54 -40.17 -15.38 -4.02
N GLU A 55 -39.80 -16.53 -3.47
CA GLU A 55 -40.49 -17.19 -2.35
C GLU A 55 -40.50 -16.30 -1.10
N LYS A 56 -39.34 -15.72 -0.75
CA LYS A 56 -39.21 -14.78 0.38
C LYS A 56 -40.16 -13.58 0.27
N ASP A 57 -40.42 -13.15 -0.96
CA ASP A 57 -41.28 -12.02 -1.29
C ASP A 57 -42.75 -12.40 -1.53
N GLY A 58 -43.12 -13.68 -1.35
CA GLY A 58 -44.47 -14.20 -1.55
C GLY A 58 -44.91 -14.24 -3.03
N THR A 59 -43.97 -14.17 -3.97
CA THR A 59 -44.26 -14.34 -5.40
C THR A 59 -44.37 -15.82 -5.73
N PRO A 60 -45.41 -16.29 -6.45
CA PRO A 60 -45.53 -17.69 -6.84
C PRO A 60 -44.32 -18.18 -7.64
N VAL A 61 -43.72 -19.29 -7.20
CA VAL A 61 -42.57 -19.93 -7.86
C VAL A 61 -42.98 -21.28 -8.45
N PHE A 62 -42.59 -21.50 -9.70
CA PHE A 62 -42.87 -22.72 -10.45
C PHE A 62 -41.55 -23.34 -10.90
N LYS A 63 -41.22 -24.50 -10.35
CA LYS A 63 -39.98 -25.24 -10.68
C LYS A 63 -40.29 -26.26 -11.77
N LEU A 64 -39.91 -25.96 -13.01
CA LEU A 64 -40.32 -26.71 -14.19
C LEU A 64 -39.14 -27.47 -14.80
N PRO A 65 -39.17 -28.82 -14.88
CA PRO A 65 -38.08 -29.58 -15.50
C PRO A 65 -37.99 -29.36 -17.02
N LYS A 66 -39.11 -29.03 -17.67
CA LYS A 66 -39.20 -28.72 -19.10
C LYS A 66 -40.54 -28.07 -19.42
N TRP A 67 -40.60 -27.26 -20.49
CA TRP A 67 -41.83 -26.61 -20.97
C TRP A 67 -42.54 -27.39 -22.08
N ARG A 68 -41.81 -28.23 -22.81
CA ARG A 68 -42.30 -29.00 -23.96
C ARG A 68 -41.79 -30.44 -23.98
N VAL A 69 -42.55 -31.31 -24.62
CA VAL A 69 -42.15 -32.68 -24.98
C VAL A 69 -42.38 -32.87 -26.47
N LYS A 70 -41.35 -33.31 -27.20
CA LYS A 70 -41.40 -33.48 -28.67
C LYS A 70 -41.93 -32.22 -29.39
N GLY A 71 -41.48 -31.04 -28.96
CA GLY A 71 -41.88 -29.75 -29.56
C GLY A 71 -43.26 -29.23 -29.13
N LYS A 72 -44.10 -30.03 -28.45
CA LYS A 72 -45.43 -29.60 -27.98
C LYS A 72 -45.41 -29.17 -26.52
N THR A 73 -46.10 -28.07 -26.21
CA THR A 73 -46.24 -27.51 -24.86
C THR A 73 -46.94 -28.50 -23.93
N ILE A 74 -46.42 -28.64 -22.71
CA ILE A 74 -47.06 -29.47 -21.67
C ILE A 74 -48.30 -28.73 -21.15
N LYS A 75 -49.46 -29.38 -21.17
CA LYS A 75 -50.75 -28.76 -20.88
C LYS A 75 -50.80 -28.15 -19.47
N GLU A 76 -50.33 -28.90 -18.48
CA GLU A 76 -50.31 -28.52 -17.07
C GLU A 76 -49.39 -27.31 -16.83
N VAL A 77 -48.25 -27.26 -17.55
CA VAL A 77 -47.31 -26.14 -17.50
C VAL A 77 -47.93 -24.88 -18.10
N ALA A 78 -48.63 -25.01 -19.23
CA ALA A 78 -49.32 -23.89 -19.87
C ALA A 78 -50.47 -23.35 -19.00
N GLU A 79 -51.21 -24.23 -18.33
CA GLU A 79 -52.27 -23.84 -17.39
C GLU A 79 -51.70 -23.12 -16.16
N ALA A 80 -50.62 -23.65 -15.55
CA ALA A 80 -49.93 -23.02 -14.44
C ALA A 80 -49.39 -21.63 -14.83
N TYR A 81 -48.78 -21.50 -16.00
CA TYR A 81 -48.32 -20.22 -16.52
C TYR A 81 -49.47 -19.23 -16.77
N ARG A 82 -50.56 -19.64 -17.43
CA ARG A 82 -51.70 -18.74 -17.69
C ARG A 82 -52.36 -18.26 -16.41
N SER A 83 -52.31 -19.05 -15.33
CA SER A 83 -52.91 -18.69 -14.04
C SER A 83 -52.31 -17.44 -13.39
N VAL A 84 -51.07 -17.06 -13.72
CA VAL A 84 -50.41 -15.88 -13.10
C VAL A 84 -50.79 -14.56 -13.77
N GLY A 85 -51.37 -14.58 -14.98
CA GLY A 85 -51.87 -13.37 -15.66
C GLY A 85 -50.80 -12.32 -15.96
N ALA A 86 -49.65 -12.74 -16.52
CA ALA A 86 -48.56 -11.85 -16.90
C ALA A 86 -48.89 -10.98 -18.13
N GLU A 87 -48.40 -9.74 -18.13
CA GLU A 87 -48.52 -8.79 -19.23
C GLU A 87 -47.26 -8.75 -20.12
N LEU A 88 -46.12 -9.19 -19.58
CA LEU A 88 -44.83 -9.33 -20.28
C LEU A 88 -44.06 -10.50 -19.65
N ASN A 89 -43.41 -11.33 -20.47
CA ASN A 89 -42.40 -12.26 -19.98
C ASN A 89 -41.01 -11.62 -20.04
N VAL A 90 -40.22 -11.85 -19.01
CA VAL A 90 -38.84 -11.36 -18.89
C VAL A 90 -37.93 -12.56 -18.68
N LEU A 91 -37.04 -12.82 -19.65
CA LEU A 91 -36.13 -13.97 -19.67
C LEU A 91 -34.69 -13.51 -19.43
N PRO A 92 -34.28 -13.21 -18.18
CA PRO A 92 -32.94 -12.69 -17.90
C PRO A 92 -31.84 -13.75 -18.02
N PHE A 93 -32.15 -15.02 -17.77
CA PHE A 93 -31.21 -16.12 -17.91
C PHE A 93 -32.00 -17.41 -18.14
N CYS A 94 -32.44 -17.65 -19.38
CA CYS A 94 -33.26 -18.81 -19.73
C CYS A 94 -32.41 -19.89 -20.38
N THR A 95 -32.39 -21.09 -19.81
CA THR A 95 -31.65 -22.26 -20.34
C THR A 95 -32.56 -23.32 -20.96
N GLN A 96 -33.86 -23.09 -20.97
CA GLN A 96 -34.87 -23.99 -21.53
C GLN A 96 -35.51 -23.37 -22.76
N PHE A 97 -35.92 -24.23 -23.70
CA PHE A 97 -36.71 -23.80 -24.83
C PHE A 97 -38.16 -23.53 -24.41
N ILE A 98 -38.60 -22.28 -24.57
CA ILE A 98 -39.95 -21.85 -24.24
C ILE A 98 -40.82 -21.95 -25.50
N PRO A 99 -41.98 -22.63 -25.46
CA PRO A 99 -42.87 -22.73 -26.60
C PRO A 99 -43.47 -21.39 -27.04
N MET A 100 -43.73 -21.24 -28.35
CA MET A 100 -44.29 -19.99 -28.90
C MET A 100 -45.64 -19.62 -28.31
N ASP A 101 -46.49 -20.58 -27.97
CA ASP A 101 -47.79 -20.30 -27.32
C ASP A 101 -47.65 -19.77 -25.87
N ILE A 102 -46.45 -19.83 -25.29
CA ILE A 102 -46.10 -19.17 -24.02
C ILE A 102 -45.41 -17.82 -24.28
N ILE A 103 -44.50 -17.78 -25.25
CA ILE A 103 -43.78 -16.55 -25.65
C ILE A 103 -44.75 -15.46 -26.13
N ASP A 104 -45.77 -15.83 -26.90
CA ASP A 104 -46.74 -14.91 -27.51
C ASP A 104 -47.96 -14.64 -26.61
N SER A 105 -48.07 -15.33 -25.47
CA SER A 105 -49.27 -15.27 -24.61
C SER A 105 -49.48 -13.90 -23.94
N PRO A 106 -48.45 -13.22 -23.37
CA PRO A 106 -48.63 -11.90 -22.79
C PRO A 106 -48.93 -10.85 -23.85
N LYS A 107 -49.78 -9.87 -23.51
CA LYS A 107 -50.15 -8.78 -24.40
C LYS A 107 -48.97 -7.96 -24.94
N HIS A 108 -47.87 -7.87 -24.19
CA HIS A 108 -46.66 -7.18 -24.61
C HIS A 108 -45.58 -8.12 -25.18
N GLY A 109 -45.81 -9.44 -25.22
CA GLY A 109 -44.86 -10.44 -25.71
C GLY A 109 -43.83 -10.87 -24.66
N SER A 110 -42.65 -11.27 -25.13
CA SER A 110 -41.54 -11.75 -24.30
C SER A 110 -40.21 -11.12 -24.74
N ILE A 111 -39.36 -10.79 -23.76
CA ILE A 111 -37.99 -10.34 -24.02
C ILE A 111 -36.97 -11.25 -23.34
N ILE A 112 -35.81 -11.38 -23.98
CA ILE A 112 -34.73 -12.27 -23.55
C ILE A 112 -33.38 -11.56 -23.61
N TYR A 113 -32.52 -11.88 -22.64
CA TYR A 113 -31.14 -11.44 -22.56
C TYR A 113 -30.20 -12.48 -23.18
N HIS A 114 -29.29 -12.04 -24.06
CA HIS A 114 -28.22 -12.88 -24.59
C HIS A 114 -26.86 -12.18 -24.44
N PRO A 115 -25.82 -12.85 -23.89
CA PRO A 115 -24.53 -12.24 -23.58
C PRO A 115 -23.61 -12.15 -24.81
N SER A 116 -24.15 -11.67 -25.94
CA SER A 116 -23.39 -11.31 -27.13
C SER A 116 -23.99 -10.10 -27.85
N ILE A 117 -23.18 -9.48 -28.69
CA ILE A 117 -23.62 -8.48 -29.65
C ILE A 117 -24.18 -9.24 -30.86
N LEU A 118 -25.47 -9.59 -30.80
CA LEU A 118 -26.15 -10.30 -31.87
C LEU A 118 -26.11 -9.48 -33.18
N PRO A 119 -25.91 -10.14 -34.34
CA PRO A 119 -26.10 -11.57 -34.58
C PRO A 119 -24.86 -12.46 -34.35
N ARG A 120 -23.74 -11.91 -33.86
CA ARG A 120 -22.49 -12.67 -33.66
C ARG A 120 -22.56 -13.51 -32.38
N HIS A 121 -21.91 -14.68 -32.41
CA HIS A 121 -21.82 -15.63 -31.30
C HIS A 121 -23.17 -16.10 -30.77
N ARG A 122 -24.05 -16.66 -31.62
CA ARG A 122 -25.34 -17.22 -31.20
C ARG A 122 -25.15 -18.54 -30.44
N GLY A 123 -26.00 -18.79 -29.46
CA GLY A 123 -26.03 -20.04 -28.71
C GLY A 123 -25.21 -20.06 -27.42
N ALA A 124 -25.11 -21.25 -26.84
CA ALA A 124 -24.47 -21.46 -25.55
C ALA A 124 -22.94 -21.22 -25.65
N SER A 125 -22.37 -20.54 -24.64
CA SER A 125 -20.95 -20.13 -24.58
C SER A 125 -20.55 -18.91 -25.41
N ALA A 126 -21.49 -18.01 -25.72
CA ALA A 126 -21.21 -16.80 -26.50
C ALA A 126 -20.09 -15.90 -25.92
N ILE A 127 -19.98 -15.83 -24.58
CA ILE A 127 -18.90 -15.08 -23.91
C ILE A 127 -17.54 -15.73 -24.21
N ASN A 128 -17.46 -17.06 -24.09
CA ASN A 128 -16.24 -17.81 -24.42
C ASN A 128 -15.83 -17.53 -25.87
N TRP A 129 -16.76 -17.62 -26.82
CA TRP A 129 -16.48 -17.41 -28.24
C TRP A 129 -16.03 -15.99 -28.57
N THR A 130 -16.58 -14.99 -27.90
CA THR A 130 -16.11 -13.60 -28.01
C THR A 130 -14.61 -13.50 -27.67
N LEU A 131 -14.17 -14.18 -26.62
CA LEU A 131 -12.76 -14.17 -26.20
C LEU A 131 -11.88 -15.07 -27.08
N ILE A 132 -12.37 -16.27 -27.43
CA ILE A 132 -11.68 -17.26 -28.29
C ILE A 132 -11.38 -16.66 -29.67
N MET A 133 -12.35 -15.94 -30.25
CA MET A 133 -12.20 -15.30 -31.56
C MET A 133 -11.37 -14.01 -31.51
N GLY A 134 -10.96 -13.57 -30.32
CA GLY A 134 -10.12 -12.38 -30.14
C GLY A 134 -10.84 -11.07 -30.43
N ASP A 135 -12.17 -11.06 -30.30
CA ASP A 135 -12.99 -9.89 -30.58
C ASP A 135 -12.55 -8.70 -29.71
N LYS A 136 -12.53 -7.51 -30.31
CA LYS A 136 -12.15 -6.27 -29.59
C LYS A 136 -13.31 -5.65 -28.83
N LYS A 137 -14.54 -6.04 -29.15
CA LYS A 137 -15.77 -5.59 -28.49
C LYS A 137 -16.54 -6.80 -28.00
N ALA A 138 -17.00 -6.73 -26.76
CA ALA A 138 -17.93 -7.67 -26.17
C ALA A 138 -19.18 -6.92 -25.74
N GLY A 139 -20.27 -7.64 -25.48
CA GLY A 139 -21.51 -7.00 -25.09
C GLY A 139 -22.65 -7.98 -24.95
N PHE A 140 -23.86 -7.44 -24.87
CA PHE A 140 -25.08 -8.22 -24.77
C PHE A 140 -26.19 -7.57 -25.57
N SER A 141 -27.22 -8.36 -25.84
CA SER A 141 -28.43 -7.96 -26.53
C SER A 141 -29.65 -8.34 -25.71
N VAL A 142 -30.59 -7.41 -25.58
CA VAL A 142 -31.96 -7.67 -25.14
C VAL A 142 -32.84 -7.62 -26.38
N PHE A 143 -33.56 -8.70 -26.66
CA PHE A 143 -34.32 -8.83 -27.89
C PHE A 143 -35.69 -9.47 -27.63
N TRP A 144 -36.58 -9.31 -28.60
CA TRP A 144 -37.91 -9.90 -28.58
C TRP A 144 -37.78 -11.38 -28.90
N ALA A 145 -38.24 -12.26 -28.01
CA ALA A 145 -38.12 -13.70 -28.20
C ALA A 145 -38.98 -14.17 -29.40
N ASP A 146 -38.42 -15.07 -30.20
CA ASP A 146 -39.06 -15.74 -31.33
C ASP A 146 -38.73 -17.25 -31.33
N ASP A 147 -39.10 -17.96 -32.41
CA ASP A 147 -38.87 -19.41 -32.51
C ASP A 147 -37.38 -19.75 -32.73
N GLY A 148 -36.59 -18.80 -33.22
CA GLY A 148 -35.14 -18.90 -33.21
C GLY A 148 -34.60 -18.48 -31.84
N LEU A 149 -33.69 -19.27 -31.29
CA LEU A 149 -33.14 -19.05 -29.95
C LEU A 149 -32.68 -17.60 -29.72
N ASP A 150 -31.97 -17.05 -30.71
CA ASP A 150 -31.28 -15.76 -30.62
C ASP A 150 -31.46 -14.89 -31.88
N THR A 151 -32.61 -14.99 -32.58
CA THR A 151 -32.83 -14.35 -33.90
C THR A 151 -33.80 -13.18 -33.89
N GLY A 152 -34.60 -13.04 -32.84
CA GLY A 152 -35.68 -12.05 -32.83
C GLY A 152 -35.20 -10.60 -32.79
N PRO A 153 -36.09 -9.63 -33.10
CA PRO A 153 -35.70 -8.23 -33.22
C PRO A 153 -35.03 -7.67 -31.95
N ILE A 154 -33.95 -6.89 -32.11
CA ILE A 154 -33.23 -6.23 -31.02
C ILE A 154 -34.08 -5.10 -30.43
N LEU A 155 -34.16 -5.09 -29.10
CA LEU A 155 -34.74 -4.00 -28.31
C LEU A 155 -33.62 -3.08 -27.79
N LEU A 156 -32.57 -3.67 -27.22
CA LEU A 156 -31.45 -2.95 -26.61
C LEU A 156 -30.15 -3.73 -26.84
N GLN A 157 -29.05 -3.03 -27.08
CA GLN A 157 -27.74 -3.64 -27.19
C GLN A 157 -26.71 -2.70 -26.55
N ARG A 158 -25.76 -3.27 -25.80
CA ARG A 158 -24.65 -2.52 -25.21
C ARG A 158 -23.34 -3.27 -25.40
N SER A 159 -22.26 -2.51 -25.55
CA SER A 159 -20.93 -3.06 -25.78
C SER A 159 -19.89 -2.41 -24.89
N CYS A 160 -18.81 -3.13 -24.61
CA CYS A 160 -17.59 -2.66 -23.99
C CYS A 160 -16.37 -3.12 -24.78
N ASP A 161 -15.21 -2.51 -24.51
CA ASP A 161 -13.93 -3.01 -25.01
C ASP A 161 -13.51 -4.28 -24.25
N VAL A 162 -13.04 -5.26 -25.01
CA VAL A 162 -12.39 -6.47 -24.47
C VAL A 162 -10.96 -6.11 -24.13
N GLU A 163 -10.62 -6.15 -22.84
CA GLU A 163 -9.26 -5.91 -22.39
C GLU A 163 -8.35 -7.08 -22.79
N PRO A 164 -7.04 -6.84 -23.00
CA PRO A 164 -6.13 -7.88 -23.50
C PRO A 164 -6.17 -9.17 -22.69
N ASN A 165 -6.33 -9.08 -21.36
CA ASN A 165 -6.34 -10.24 -20.47
C ASN A 165 -7.72 -10.52 -19.85
N ASP A 166 -8.80 -9.99 -20.43
CA ASP A 166 -10.15 -10.33 -19.98
C ASP A 166 -10.38 -11.84 -20.10
N THR A 167 -10.88 -12.43 -19.02
CA THR A 167 -11.39 -13.80 -18.95
C THR A 167 -12.92 -13.81 -19.04
N VAL A 168 -13.53 -14.99 -19.23
CA VAL A 168 -15.00 -15.14 -19.22
C VAL A 168 -15.60 -14.53 -17.96
N ASP A 169 -15.04 -14.87 -16.80
CA ASP A 169 -15.50 -14.38 -15.50
C ASP A 169 -15.25 -12.88 -15.31
N ALA A 170 -14.06 -12.38 -15.70
CA ALA A 170 -13.75 -10.95 -15.59
C ALA A 170 -14.69 -10.11 -16.45
N LEU A 171 -14.92 -10.51 -17.71
CA LEU A 171 -15.83 -9.81 -18.63
C LEU A 171 -17.28 -9.87 -18.14
N TYR A 172 -17.70 -11.01 -17.62
CA TYR A 172 -19.03 -11.18 -17.05
C TYR A 172 -19.25 -10.25 -15.87
N ASN A 173 -18.36 -10.28 -14.87
CA ASN A 173 -18.52 -9.52 -13.63
C ASN A 173 -18.28 -8.01 -13.83
N ARG A 174 -17.36 -7.62 -14.73
CA ARG A 174 -17.02 -6.21 -14.99
C ARG A 174 -18.12 -5.48 -15.78
N PHE A 175 -18.77 -6.15 -16.73
CA PHE A 175 -19.70 -5.50 -17.65
C PHE A 175 -21.03 -6.24 -17.81
N LEU A 176 -21.03 -7.49 -18.27
CA LEU A 176 -22.26 -8.19 -18.70
C LEU A 176 -23.28 -8.33 -17.56
N PHE A 177 -22.82 -8.64 -16.34
CA PHE A 177 -23.66 -8.77 -15.16
C PHE A 177 -24.25 -7.41 -14.72
N PRO A 178 -23.46 -6.40 -14.33
CA PRO A 178 -24.02 -5.14 -13.81
C PRO A 178 -24.78 -4.34 -14.87
N GLU A 179 -24.31 -4.28 -16.11
CA GLU A 179 -25.00 -3.54 -17.18
C GLU A 179 -26.17 -4.32 -17.76
N GLY A 180 -26.10 -5.65 -17.80
CA GLY A 180 -27.22 -6.50 -18.23
C GLY A 180 -28.43 -6.35 -17.32
N ILE A 181 -28.24 -6.26 -15.99
CA ILE A 181 -29.33 -6.02 -15.04
C ILE A 181 -30.02 -4.68 -15.35
N LYS A 182 -29.25 -3.61 -15.51
CA LYS A 182 -29.77 -2.28 -15.83
C LYS A 182 -30.53 -2.27 -17.16
N ALA A 183 -29.98 -2.91 -18.19
CA ALA A 183 -30.60 -2.96 -19.51
C ALA A 183 -31.88 -3.78 -19.52
N MET A 184 -31.97 -4.87 -18.75
CA MET A 184 -33.21 -5.64 -18.62
C MET A 184 -34.32 -4.82 -17.94
N VAL A 185 -33.99 -4.07 -16.89
CA VAL A 185 -34.94 -3.17 -16.21
C VAL A 185 -35.39 -2.05 -17.15
N GLU A 186 -34.44 -1.44 -17.87
CA GLU A 186 -34.73 -0.40 -18.86
C GLU A 186 -35.60 -0.91 -20.01
N ALA A 187 -35.32 -2.11 -20.52
CA ALA A 187 -36.11 -2.74 -21.58
C ALA A 187 -37.57 -2.93 -21.15
N VAL A 188 -37.81 -3.41 -19.92
CA VAL A 188 -39.17 -3.53 -19.37
C VAL A 188 -39.85 -2.17 -19.26
N GLN A 189 -39.13 -1.13 -18.83
CA GLN A 189 -39.71 0.21 -18.71
C GLN A 189 -40.02 0.83 -20.09
N LEU A 190 -39.16 0.62 -21.09
CA LEU A 190 -39.42 1.04 -22.48
C LEU A 190 -40.70 0.39 -23.03
N ILE A 191 -40.95 -0.88 -22.67
CA ILE A 191 -42.19 -1.58 -23.05
C ILE A 191 -43.39 -0.99 -22.32
N ALA A 192 -43.28 -0.75 -21.00
CA ALA A 192 -44.35 -0.15 -20.19
C ALA A 192 -44.74 1.26 -20.68
N ASP A 193 -43.78 1.99 -21.23
CA ASP A 193 -43.97 3.33 -21.79
C ASP A 193 -44.41 3.32 -23.26
N GLY A 194 -44.50 2.14 -23.90
CA GLY A 194 -44.87 2.01 -25.32
C GLY A 194 -43.80 2.50 -26.30
N LYS A 195 -42.52 2.54 -25.87
CA LYS A 195 -41.39 3.09 -26.63
C LYS A 195 -40.36 2.04 -27.06
N ALA A 196 -40.55 0.77 -26.71
CA ALA A 196 -39.60 -0.28 -27.02
C ALA A 196 -39.50 -0.54 -28.54
N PRO A 197 -38.29 -0.43 -29.14
CA PRO A 197 -38.10 -0.65 -30.57
C PRO A 197 -38.10 -2.15 -30.90
N ARG A 198 -38.36 -2.48 -32.17
CA ARG A 198 -38.22 -3.83 -32.76
C ARG A 198 -37.28 -3.75 -33.96
N ILE A 199 -35.98 -3.78 -33.71
CA ILE A 199 -34.96 -3.62 -34.75
C ILE A 199 -34.64 -4.99 -35.34
N PRO A 200 -34.93 -5.29 -36.61
CA PRO A 200 -34.58 -6.58 -37.21
C PRO A 200 -33.07 -6.86 -37.11
N GLN A 201 -32.70 -8.08 -36.73
CA GLN A 201 -31.29 -8.49 -36.74
C GLN A 201 -30.79 -8.67 -38.19
N PRO A 202 -29.56 -8.25 -38.52
CA PRO A 202 -28.96 -8.57 -39.81
C PRO A 202 -28.57 -10.06 -39.88
N GLU A 203 -28.57 -10.64 -41.08
CA GLU A 203 -28.01 -11.97 -41.33
C GLU A 203 -26.49 -11.94 -41.54
N GLU A 204 -25.96 -10.80 -41.98
CA GLU A 204 -24.53 -10.58 -42.20
C GLU A 204 -23.76 -10.63 -40.88
N GLY A 205 -22.73 -11.47 -40.81
CA GLY A 205 -21.89 -11.64 -39.61
C GLY A 205 -22.48 -12.56 -38.54
N ALA A 206 -23.62 -13.19 -38.79
CA ALA A 206 -24.21 -14.17 -37.88
C ALA A 206 -23.32 -15.43 -37.77
N THR A 207 -23.05 -15.88 -36.54
CA THR A 207 -22.27 -17.10 -36.28
C THR A 207 -22.97 -18.00 -35.27
N TYR A 208 -22.80 -19.31 -35.44
CA TYR A 208 -23.37 -20.35 -34.57
C TYR A 208 -22.25 -21.30 -34.13
N GLU A 209 -21.64 -20.99 -33.01
CA GLU A 209 -20.56 -21.80 -32.48
C GLU A 209 -21.05 -22.82 -31.45
N GLY A 210 -20.33 -23.94 -31.35
CA GLY A 210 -20.72 -25.04 -30.46
C GLY A 210 -20.56 -24.70 -28.98
N ILE A 211 -21.34 -25.37 -28.14
CA ILE A 211 -21.20 -25.26 -26.67
C ILE A 211 -19.79 -25.68 -26.23
N GLN A 212 -19.17 -24.89 -25.36
CA GLN A 212 -17.88 -25.23 -24.78
C GLN A 212 -18.05 -26.08 -23.52
N LYS A 213 -17.38 -27.23 -23.50
CA LYS A 213 -17.34 -28.21 -22.42
C LYS A 213 -15.91 -28.72 -22.23
N LYS A 214 -15.67 -29.53 -21.20
CA LYS A 214 -14.31 -30.00 -20.93
C LYS A 214 -13.79 -30.84 -22.10
N GLU A 215 -14.65 -31.65 -22.73
CA GLU A 215 -14.25 -32.59 -23.78
C GLU A 215 -13.76 -31.92 -25.06
N ASN A 216 -14.11 -30.65 -25.31
CA ASN A 216 -13.69 -29.89 -26.49
C ASN A 216 -12.82 -28.66 -26.17
N ALA A 217 -12.35 -28.52 -24.92
CA ALA A 217 -11.47 -27.43 -24.47
C ALA A 217 -9.97 -27.80 -24.47
N GLU A 218 -9.59 -28.88 -25.15
CA GLU A 218 -8.18 -29.27 -25.30
C GLU A 218 -7.41 -28.21 -26.10
N ILE A 219 -6.19 -27.89 -25.67
CA ILE A 219 -5.34 -26.90 -26.33
C ILE A 219 -4.77 -27.49 -27.61
N SER A 220 -5.09 -26.86 -28.75
CA SER A 220 -4.41 -27.14 -30.02
C SER A 220 -3.11 -26.32 -30.09
N TRP A 221 -1.97 -26.99 -29.99
CA TRP A 221 -0.65 -26.36 -29.87
C TRP A 221 -0.09 -25.76 -31.17
N ASP A 222 -0.59 -26.16 -32.34
CA ASP A 222 -0.13 -25.60 -33.62
C ASP A 222 -0.85 -24.28 -33.97
N GLN A 223 -0.75 -23.32 -33.07
CA GLN A 223 -1.43 -22.02 -33.13
C GLN A 223 -0.47 -20.89 -32.75
N SER A 224 -0.80 -19.65 -33.13
CA SER A 224 -0.03 -18.47 -32.71
C SER A 224 -0.19 -18.22 -31.20
N ALA A 225 0.75 -17.47 -30.60
CA ALA A 225 0.67 -17.17 -29.17
C ALA A 225 -0.62 -16.41 -28.79
N GLU A 226 -1.13 -15.55 -29.68
CA GLU A 226 -2.39 -14.84 -29.48
C GLU A 226 -3.60 -15.78 -29.49
N VAL A 227 -3.64 -16.77 -30.38
CA VAL A 227 -4.72 -17.76 -30.43
C VAL A 227 -4.69 -18.66 -29.19
N LEU A 228 -3.51 -19.11 -28.76
CA LEU A 228 -3.36 -19.88 -27.51
C LEU A 228 -3.82 -19.07 -26.30
N HIS A 229 -3.45 -17.79 -26.23
CA HIS A 229 -3.87 -16.90 -25.16
C HIS A 229 -5.39 -16.70 -25.14
N ASN A 230 -6.00 -16.43 -26.29
CA ASN A 230 -7.45 -16.30 -26.46
C ASN A 230 -8.20 -17.57 -26.10
N TRP A 231 -7.66 -18.74 -26.48
CA TRP A 231 -8.21 -20.03 -26.11
C TRP A 231 -8.22 -20.23 -24.60
N ILE A 232 -7.09 -19.96 -23.93
CA ILE A 232 -6.96 -20.16 -22.48
C ILE A 232 -7.87 -19.20 -21.72
N ARG A 233 -7.83 -17.89 -22.02
CA ARG A 233 -8.67 -16.90 -21.32
C ARG A 233 -10.17 -17.07 -21.62
N GLY A 234 -10.49 -17.56 -22.83
CA GLY A 234 -11.85 -17.89 -23.26
C GLY A 234 -12.43 -19.14 -22.60
N HIS A 235 -11.60 -19.99 -21.98
CA HIS A 235 -12.05 -21.11 -21.17
C HIS A 235 -11.73 -20.94 -19.68
N ASP A 236 -11.25 -19.77 -19.25
CA ASP A 236 -10.80 -19.55 -17.88
C ASP A 236 -11.99 -19.69 -16.89
N LYS A 237 -11.71 -20.53 -15.88
CA LYS A 237 -12.56 -21.32 -14.96
C LYS A 237 -13.55 -22.31 -15.55
N VAL A 238 -14.31 -22.00 -16.60
CA VAL A 238 -15.31 -22.94 -17.14
C VAL A 238 -15.29 -22.97 -18.67
N PRO A 239 -15.04 -24.13 -19.30
CA PRO A 239 -14.71 -25.44 -18.72
C PRO A 239 -13.22 -25.63 -18.32
N GLY A 240 -12.35 -24.66 -18.59
CA GLY A 240 -10.91 -24.73 -18.36
C GLY A 240 -10.14 -25.35 -19.52
N ALA A 241 -9.32 -24.55 -20.21
CA ALA A 241 -8.45 -25.00 -21.30
C ALA A 241 -7.35 -25.92 -20.76
N TRP A 242 -7.18 -27.09 -21.36
CA TRP A 242 -6.32 -28.14 -20.80
C TRP A 242 -5.43 -28.81 -21.85
N THR A 243 -4.38 -29.46 -21.38
CA THR A 243 -3.47 -30.31 -22.16
C THR A 243 -2.99 -31.46 -21.27
N GLU A 244 -2.29 -32.42 -21.85
CA GLU A 244 -1.58 -33.46 -21.08
C GLU A 244 -0.12 -33.05 -20.82
N ILE A 245 0.32 -33.17 -19.56
CA ILE A 245 1.71 -33.01 -19.13
C ILE A 245 2.07 -34.23 -18.28
N ASN A 246 3.15 -34.95 -18.63
CA ASN A 246 3.58 -36.18 -17.94
C ASN A 246 2.46 -37.22 -17.73
N GLY A 247 1.55 -37.36 -18.70
CA GLY A 247 0.43 -38.30 -18.62
C GLY A 247 -0.75 -37.86 -17.74
N GLN A 248 -0.74 -36.63 -17.21
CA GLN A 248 -1.84 -36.05 -16.43
C GLN A 248 -2.52 -34.90 -17.17
N MET A 249 -3.84 -34.80 -17.03
CA MET A 249 -4.59 -33.64 -17.54
C MET A 249 -4.28 -32.42 -16.67
N VAL A 250 -3.77 -31.36 -17.29
CA VAL A 250 -3.45 -30.08 -16.63
C VAL A 250 -4.21 -28.94 -17.31
N THR A 251 -4.93 -28.16 -16.51
CA THR A 251 -5.74 -27.01 -16.94
C THR A 251 -5.00 -25.71 -16.66
N PHE A 252 -5.01 -24.77 -17.60
CA PHE A 252 -4.23 -23.54 -17.53
C PHE A 252 -5.10 -22.32 -17.23
N TYR A 253 -4.59 -21.42 -16.40
CA TYR A 253 -5.31 -20.21 -15.96
C TYR A 253 -4.44 -18.97 -15.93
N GLY A 254 -5.08 -17.80 -16.07
CA GLY A 254 -4.41 -16.49 -15.94
C GLY A 254 -3.40 -16.24 -17.05
N SER A 255 -3.79 -16.51 -18.30
CA SER A 255 -2.95 -16.29 -19.47
C SER A 255 -2.70 -14.81 -19.76
N THR A 256 -1.49 -14.45 -20.17
CA THR A 256 -1.08 -13.10 -20.57
C THR A 256 -0.07 -13.15 -21.71
N LEU A 257 -0.17 -12.27 -22.71
CA LEU A 257 0.83 -12.19 -23.78
C LEU A 257 2.14 -11.56 -23.28
N LEU A 258 3.29 -12.10 -23.69
CA LEU A 258 4.61 -11.56 -23.35
C LEU A 258 5.13 -10.65 -24.46
N ASN A 259 5.28 -9.36 -24.14
CA ASN A 259 5.82 -8.34 -25.06
C ASN A 259 7.32 -8.03 -24.82
N SER A 260 7.93 -8.62 -23.79
CA SER A 260 9.33 -8.44 -23.39
C SER A 260 10.17 -9.69 -23.72
N SER A 261 11.48 -9.64 -23.45
CA SER A 261 12.33 -10.84 -23.52
C SER A 261 11.79 -11.95 -22.61
N VAL A 262 11.89 -13.20 -23.10
CA VAL A 262 11.46 -14.39 -22.38
C VAL A 262 12.35 -14.57 -21.14
N PRO A 263 11.77 -14.62 -19.92
CA PRO A 263 12.56 -14.82 -18.71
C PRO A 263 13.22 -16.21 -18.71
N PRO A 264 14.43 -16.36 -18.13
CA PRO A 264 15.04 -17.67 -17.95
C PRO A 264 14.16 -18.53 -17.04
N GLY A 265 14.07 -19.83 -17.36
CA GLY A 265 13.24 -20.79 -16.63
C GLY A 265 13.64 -22.22 -16.95
N GLU A 266 13.12 -23.15 -16.17
CA GLU A 266 13.35 -24.59 -16.33
C GLU A 266 12.41 -25.16 -17.40
N PRO A 267 12.90 -25.97 -18.36
CA PRO A 267 12.09 -26.48 -19.46
C PRO A 267 11.09 -27.54 -19.00
N LEU A 268 9.84 -27.39 -19.44
CA LEU A 268 8.72 -28.33 -19.20
C LEU A 268 8.20 -28.86 -20.54
N GLU A 269 8.33 -30.16 -20.74
CA GLU A 269 7.77 -30.84 -21.90
C GLU A 269 6.24 -30.90 -21.83
N ILE A 270 5.58 -30.46 -22.90
CA ILE A 270 4.12 -30.41 -22.99
C ILE A 270 3.70 -31.16 -24.24
N LYS A 271 2.79 -32.13 -24.10
CA LYS A 271 2.35 -32.99 -25.20
C LYS A 271 1.75 -32.15 -26.33
N GLY A 272 2.32 -32.26 -27.52
CA GLY A 272 1.87 -31.54 -28.72
C GLY A 272 2.50 -30.16 -28.93
N ALA A 273 3.19 -29.58 -27.95
CA ALA A 273 3.91 -28.32 -28.12
C ALA A 273 5.20 -28.52 -28.92
N LYS A 274 5.48 -27.65 -29.90
CA LYS A 274 6.70 -27.70 -30.73
C LYS A 274 7.98 -27.29 -29.98
N LYS A 275 7.82 -26.57 -28.87
CA LYS A 275 8.90 -26.13 -27.97
C LYS A 275 8.48 -26.42 -26.53
N PRO A 276 9.41 -26.81 -25.64
CA PRO A 276 9.14 -26.92 -24.23
C PRO A 276 8.64 -25.58 -23.67
N GLY A 277 7.67 -25.63 -22.76
CA GLY A 277 7.34 -24.47 -21.94
C GLY A 277 8.50 -24.15 -20.99
N LEU A 278 8.56 -22.94 -20.46
CA LEU A 278 9.57 -22.57 -19.45
C LEU A 278 8.89 -22.21 -18.14
N VAL A 279 9.15 -22.98 -17.09
CA VAL A 279 8.73 -22.66 -15.73
C VAL A 279 9.67 -21.59 -15.19
N THR A 280 9.15 -20.39 -15.00
CA THR A 280 9.89 -19.23 -14.51
C THR A 280 9.38 -18.85 -13.13
N LYS A 281 10.11 -17.98 -12.42
CA LYS A 281 9.66 -17.43 -11.12
C LYS A 281 8.29 -16.75 -11.16
N ASN A 282 7.80 -16.34 -12.33
CA ASN A 282 6.56 -15.59 -12.51
C ASN A 282 5.40 -16.45 -13.06
N GLY A 283 5.67 -17.69 -13.51
CA GLY A 283 4.68 -18.57 -14.15
C GLY A 283 5.29 -19.44 -15.25
N LEU A 284 4.44 -20.19 -15.95
CA LEU A 284 4.83 -21.04 -17.07
C LEU A 284 4.70 -20.27 -18.38
N VAL A 285 5.81 -20.09 -19.08
CA VAL A 285 5.88 -19.48 -20.41
C VAL A 285 5.60 -20.55 -21.46
N LEU A 286 4.70 -20.26 -22.39
CA LEU A 286 4.31 -21.11 -23.51
C LEU A 286 4.63 -20.38 -24.83
N PHE A 287 4.91 -21.13 -25.88
CA PHE A 287 5.31 -20.60 -27.18
C PHE A 287 4.27 -20.92 -28.25
N GLY A 288 3.90 -19.91 -29.04
CA GLY A 288 3.14 -20.09 -30.27
C GLY A 288 4.02 -20.56 -31.43
N ASN A 289 3.39 -21.04 -32.50
CA ASN A 289 4.08 -21.43 -33.74
C ASN A 289 4.66 -20.23 -34.52
N ASP A 290 4.28 -19.00 -34.16
CA ASP A 290 4.80 -17.74 -34.67
C ASP A 290 6.05 -17.24 -33.94
N GLY A 291 6.56 -18.02 -32.97
CA GLY A 291 7.75 -17.71 -32.19
C GLY A 291 7.53 -16.68 -31.07
N LYS A 292 6.30 -16.16 -30.92
CA LYS A 292 5.90 -15.32 -29.79
C LYS A 292 5.56 -16.19 -28.58
N ALA A 293 5.46 -15.55 -27.41
CA ALA A 293 5.21 -16.24 -26.16
C ALA A 293 4.04 -15.64 -25.37
N LEU A 294 3.43 -16.49 -24.54
CA LEU A 294 2.45 -16.14 -23.54
C LEU A 294 2.86 -16.76 -22.19
N MET A 295 2.30 -16.27 -21.09
CA MET A 295 2.55 -16.79 -19.75
C MET A 295 1.23 -17.16 -19.08
N VAL A 296 1.18 -18.35 -18.48
CA VAL A 296 0.08 -18.80 -17.63
C VAL A 296 0.53 -18.78 -16.16
N ARG A 297 -0.33 -18.32 -15.27
CA ARG A 297 0.01 -18.09 -13.86
C ARG A 297 -0.29 -19.27 -12.96
N ASN A 298 -1.35 -20.02 -13.26
CA ASN A 298 -1.76 -21.15 -12.43
C ASN A 298 -2.06 -22.39 -13.28
N LEU A 299 -1.82 -23.54 -12.68
CA LEU A 299 -2.10 -24.86 -13.24
C LEU A 299 -3.08 -25.57 -12.30
N GLN A 300 -4.04 -26.31 -12.85
CA GLN A 300 -4.88 -27.22 -12.08
C GLN A 300 -4.78 -28.63 -12.62
N PHE A 301 -4.58 -29.59 -11.73
CA PHE A 301 -4.50 -31.01 -12.06
C PHE A 301 -5.88 -31.69 -11.97
N GLU A 302 -5.96 -32.93 -12.43
CA GLU A 302 -7.19 -33.72 -12.51
C GLU A 302 -7.87 -33.96 -11.15
N ASP A 303 -7.08 -34.00 -10.07
CA ASP A 303 -7.56 -34.07 -8.68
C ASP A 303 -8.18 -32.74 -8.18
N GLY A 304 -8.16 -31.70 -9.00
CA GLY A 304 -8.65 -30.36 -8.68
C GLY A 304 -7.63 -29.47 -7.96
N LYS A 305 -6.43 -29.96 -7.65
CA LYS A 305 -5.34 -29.21 -7.02
C LYS A 305 -4.89 -28.08 -7.94
N MET A 306 -4.87 -26.86 -7.44
CA MET A 306 -4.38 -25.68 -8.16
C MET A 306 -3.04 -25.23 -7.57
N ILE A 307 -2.03 -25.02 -8.41
CA ILE A 307 -0.73 -24.51 -8.01
C ILE A 307 -0.36 -23.27 -8.81
N PRO A 308 0.47 -22.37 -8.26
CA PRO A 308 1.20 -21.41 -9.07
C PRO A 308 2.06 -22.15 -10.10
N ALA A 309 1.98 -21.75 -11.36
CA ALA A 309 2.73 -22.39 -12.44
C ALA A 309 4.25 -22.26 -12.25
N SER A 310 4.70 -21.23 -11.52
CA SER A 310 6.11 -21.02 -11.13
C SER A 310 6.64 -22.07 -10.16
N GLN A 311 5.76 -22.81 -9.48
CA GLN A 311 6.11 -23.83 -8.51
C GLN A 311 6.00 -25.24 -9.08
N TYR A 312 5.84 -25.40 -10.39
CA TYR A 312 5.63 -26.71 -11.01
C TYR A 312 6.77 -27.72 -10.70
N PHE A 313 8.03 -27.26 -10.72
CA PHE A 313 9.21 -28.09 -10.38
C PHE A 313 9.65 -27.97 -8.93
N SER A 314 9.09 -27.02 -8.18
CA SER A 314 9.28 -27.01 -6.74
C SER A 314 8.63 -28.30 -6.25
N THR A 315 9.44 -29.23 -5.75
CA THR A 315 8.99 -30.46 -5.10
C THR A 315 8.17 -30.09 -3.89
N GLY A 316 6.92 -29.73 -4.12
CA GLY A 316 5.89 -29.57 -3.13
C GLY A 316 5.39 -30.96 -2.79
N GLU A 317 6.12 -31.64 -1.91
CA GLU A 317 5.44 -32.34 -0.83
C GLU A 317 4.55 -31.30 -0.11
N THR A 318 3.37 -31.02 -0.65
CA THR A 318 2.22 -30.80 0.22
C THR A 318 1.73 -32.19 0.55
N SER A 319 2.42 -32.85 1.47
CA SER A 319 1.78 -33.91 2.25
C SER A 319 0.52 -33.29 2.83
N VAL A 320 -0.62 -33.94 2.61
CA VAL A 320 -1.80 -33.73 3.46
C VAL A 320 -1.29 -33.91 4.87
N VAL A 321 -1.40 -32.87 5.68
CA VAL A 321 -0.84 -32.92 7.01
C VAL A 321 -1.70 -33.92 7.80
N GLU A 322 -1.12 -35.05 8.19
CA GLU A 322 -1.83 -36.03 9.03
C GLU A 322 -2.17 -35.37 10.36
N LEU A 323 -3.47 -35.24 10.65
CA LEU A 323 -3.97 -34.57 11.84
C LEU A 323 -3.62 -35.39 13.10
N THR A 324 -3.11 -34.72 14.13
CA THR A 324 -2.99 -35.32 15.47
C THR A 324 -4.37 -35.55 16.09
N ALA A 325 -4.46 -36.39 17.14
CA ALA A 325 -5.73 -36.65 17.82
C ALA A 325 -6.38 -35.36 18.38
N GLU A 326 -5.58 -34.37 18.78
CA GLU A 326 -6.02 -33.05 19.20
C GLU A 326 -6.52 -32.20 18.02
N GLU A 327 -5.85 -32.22 16.88
CA GLU A 327 -6.23 -31.46 15.69
C GLU A 327 -7.49 -32.00 15.01
N VAL A 328 -7.71 -33.32 15.07
CA VAL A 328 -8.98 -33.94 14.65
C VAL A 328 -10.14 -33.36 15.45
N LYS A 329 -9.99 -33.19 16.77
CA LYS A 329 -11.04 -32.55 17.62
C LYS A 329 -11.27 -31.09 17.25
N VAL A 330 -10.22 -30.36 16.89
CA VAL A 330 -10.36 -28.97 16.43
C VAL A 330 -11.08 -28.94 15.08
N ALA A 331 -10.72 -29.80 14.14
CA ALA A 331 -11.39 -29.93 12.85
C ALA A 331 -12.87 -30.29 13.02
N GLU A 332 -13.22 -31.22 13.90
CA GLU A 332 -14.61 -31.55 14.23
C GLU A 332 -15.36 -30.36 14.82
N THR A 333 -14.71 -29.61 15.73
CA THR A 333 -15.30 -28.38 16.31
C THR A 333 -15.60 -27.35 15.22
N ILE A 334 -14.65 -27.13 14.31
CA ILE A 334 -14.81 -26.21 13.17
C ILE A 334 -15.87 -26.72 12.20
N LYS A 335 -15.97 -28.03 11.99
CA LYS A 335 -17.02 -28.68 11.19
C LYS A 335 -18.41 -28.37 11.74
N VAL A 336 -18.58 -28.38 13.07
CA VAL A 336 -19.83 -27.98 13.74
C VAL A 336 -20.11 -26.48 13.57
N ILE A 337 -19.08 -25.61 13.67
CA ILE A 337 -19.26 -24.17 13.44
C ILE A 337 -19.69 -23.89 11.99
N TRP A 338 -19.05 -24.54 11.02
CA TRP A 338 -19.43 -24.47 9.61
C TRP A 338 -20.85 -24.95 9.39
N ALA A 339 -21.28 -26.06 9.98
CA ALA A 339 -22.66 -26.54 9.90
C ALA A 339 -23.66 -25.55 10.51
N GLY A 340 -23.29 -24.89 11.62
CA GLY A 340 -24.13 -23.88 12.28
C GLY A 340 -24.24 -22.55 11.54
N ILE A 341 -23.32 -22.27 10.62
CA ILE A 341 -23.33 -21.10 9.73
C ILE A 341 -24.03 -21.47 8.42
N LEU A 342 -23.58 -22.55 7.79
CA LEU A 342 -24.10 -23.13 6.56
C LEU A 342 -25.30 -24.02 6.86
N SER A 343 -26.35 -23.45 7.46
CA SER A 343 -27.56 -24.15 7.88
C SER A 343 -28.31 -24.88 6.74
N ASN A 344 -27.99 -24.57 5.49
CA ASN A 344 -28.49 -25.20 4.27
C ASN A 344 -27.63 -26.38 3.78
N VAL A 345 -26.50 -26.68 4.44
CA VAL A 345 -25.62 -27.81 4.11
C VAL A 345 -25.83 -28.91 5.16
N PRO A 346 -26.40 -30.07 4.79
CA PRO A 346 -26.77 -31.11 5.74
C PRO A 346 -25.56 -31.79 6.39
N ILE A 347 -24.44 -31.91 5.67
CA ILE A 347 -23.18 -32.50 6.14
C ILE A 347 -22.03 -31.67 5.58
N ILE A 348 -21.12 -31.23 6.45
CA ILE A 348 -19.89 -30.55 6.04
C ILE A 348 -18.85 -31.61 5.67
N GLU A 349 -18.68 -31.82 4.38
CA GLU A 349 -17.62 -32.63 3.77
C GLU A 349 -16.37 -31.80 3.50
N ASP A 350 -15.24 -32.47 3.28
CA ASP A 350 -13.94 -31.84 3.05
C ASP A 350 -13.93 -30.93 1.79
N SER A 351 -14.74 -31.29 0.79
CA SER A 351 -14.94 -30.49 -0.43
C SER A 351 -15.89 -29.29 -0.27
N THR A 352 -16.56 -29.14 0.88
CA THR A 352 -17.57 -28.10 1.12
C THR A 352 -16.94 -26.73 1.02
N ASP A 353 -17.44 -25.88 0.12
CA ASP A 353 -16.96 -24.50 -0.09
C ASP A 353 -17.84 -23.52 0.70
N PHE A 354 -17.24 -22.70 1.55
CA PHE A 354 -17.89 -21.80 2.50
C PHE A 354 -18.80 -20.79 1.81
N PHE A 355 -18.30 -20.10 0.77
CA PHE A 355 -19.05 -19.05 0.09
C PHE A 355 -20.01 -19.61 -0.95
N LYS A 356 -19.64 -20.67 -1.68
CA LYS A 356 -20.58 -21.37 -2.59
C LYS A 356 -21.70 -22.08 -1.83
N SER A 357 -21.52 -22.29 -0.53
CA SER A 357 -22.56 -22.80 0.35
C SER A 357 -23.45 -21.71 0.93
N GLY A 358 -23.22 -20.44 0.61
CA GLY A 358 -24.12 -19.33 0.93
C GLY A 358 -23.67 -18.45 2.09
N ALA A 359 -22.45 -18.61 2.61
CA ALA A 359 -21.91 -17.71 3.62
C ALA A 359 -21.65 -16.30 3.05
N SER A 360 -21.96 -15.28 3.84
CA SER A 360 -21.70 -13.86 3.56
C SER A 360 -20.47 -13.34 4.32
N SER A 361 -20.07 -12.09 4.08
CA SER A 361 -18.98 -11.46 4.85
C SER A 361 -19.27 -11.35 6.36
N MET A 362 -20.55 -11.28 6.76
CA MET A 362 -20.94 -11.32 8.18
C MET A 362 -20.71 -12.70 8.79
N ASP A 363 -20.89 -13.76 7.99
CA ASP A 363 -20.68 -15.14 8.40
C ASP A 363 -19.19 -15.47 8.55
N VAL A 364 -18.31 -14.80 7.79
CA VAL A 364 -16.85 -14.86 7.99
C VAL A 364 -16.47 -14.33 9.36
N ALA A 365 -16.98 -13.16 9.75
CA ALA A 365 -16.72 -12.59 11.07
C ALA A 365 -17.22 -13.51 12.19
N ARG A 366 -18.42 -14.10 12.01
CA ARG A 366 -18.97 -15.09 12.94
C ARG A 366 -18.09 -16.34 13.03
N LEU A 367 -17.64 -16.89 11.91
CA LEU A 367 -16.76 -18.06 11.85
C LEU A 367 -15.46 -17.81 12.62
N VAL A 368 -14.79 -16.68 12.36
CA VAL A 368 -13.53 -16.30 13.00
C VAL A 368 -13.71 -16.17 14.52
N GLU A 369 -14.76 -15.50 14.99
CA GLU A 369 -15.02 -15.33 16.43
C GLU A 369 -15.41 -16.64 17.13
N GLU A 370 -16.25 -17.47 16.51
CA GLU A 370 -16.62 -18.77 17.08
C GLU A 370 -15.42 -19.72 17.17
N ILE A 371 -14.53 -19.71 16.17
CA ILE A 371 -13.27 -20.47 16.22
C ILE A 371 -12.37 -19.95 17.33
N ARG A 372 -12.19 -18.63 17.45
CA ARG A 372 -11.40 -18.04 18.53
C ARG A 372 -11.92 -18.47 19.90
N GLN A 373 -13.24 -18.45 20.10
CA GLN A 373 -13.85 -18.83 21.37
C GLN A 373 -13.75 -20.32 21.68
N LYS A 374 -13.99 -21.19 20.67
CA LYS A 374 -14.16 -22.63 20.87
C LYS A 374 -12.89 -23.45 20.62
N CYS A 375 -11.90 -22.89 19.93
CA CYS A 375 -10.65 -23.56 19.58
C CYS A 375 -9.45 -22.92 20.29
N GLY A 376 -9.54 -22.75 21.61
CA GLY A 376 -8.39 -22.39 22.46
C GLY A 376 -7.81 -20.99 22.25
N GLY A 377 -8.57 -20.03 21.74
CA GLY A 377 -8.08 -18.67 21.48
C GLY A 377 -7.41 -18.49 20.11
N LEU A 378 -7.51 -19.47 19.20
CA LEU A 378 -6.92 -19.43 17.86
C LEU A 378 -7.34 -18.15 17.11
N GLN A 379 -6.35 -17.35 16.70
CA GLN A 379 -6.60 -16.10 15.96
C GLN A 379 -6.56 -16.32 14.45
N LEU A 380 -7.72 -16.20 13.81
CA LEU A 380 -7.87 -16.13 12.37
C LEU A 380 -8.20 -14.70 11.93
N GLN A 381 -7.79 -14.33 10.73
CA GLN A 381 -8.21 -13.14 10.02
C GLN A 381 -9.30 -13.52 9.01
N ASN A 382 -10.13 -12.56 8.62
CA ASN A 382 -11.15 -12.79 7.59
C ASN A 382 -10.55 -13.30 6.28
N GLU A 383 -9.33 -12.85 5.95
CA GLU A 383 -8.58 -13.26 4.76
C GLU A 383 -8.21 -14.74 4.76
N ASP A 384 -7.98 -15.37 5.92
CA ASP A 384 -7.72 -16.81 5.98
C ASP A 384 -8.92 -17.62 5.44
N VAL A 385 -10.14 -17.14 5.70
CA VAL A 385 -11.38 -17.76 5.20
C VAL A 385 -11.55 -17.49 3.70
N TYR A 386 -11.21 -16.28 3.24
CA TYR A 386 -11.29 -15.94 1.81
C TYR A 386 -10.27 -16.71 0.96
N MET A 387 -9.11 -17.03 1.52
CA MET A 387 -8.03 -17.75 0.85
C MET A 387 -8.19 -19.27 0.89
N ALA A 388 -8.85 -19.81 1.91
CA ALA A 388 -9.12 -21.24 2.07
C ALA A 388 -10.63 -21.48 2.16
N THR A 389 -11.28 -21.42 1.00
CA THR A 389 -12.75 -21.43 0.92
C THR A 389 -13.35 -22.83 1.10
N LYS A 390 -12.61 -23.91 0.84
CA LYS A 390 -13.09 -25.29 1.07
C LYS A 390 -12.75 -25.75 2.49
N PHE A 391 -13.57 -26.63 3.05
CA PHE A 391 -13.41 -27.11 4.42
C PHE A 391 -12.05 -27.78 4.63
N GLU A 392 -11.62 -28.66 3.72
CA GLU A 392 -10.31 -29.32 3.81
C GLU A 392 -9.17 -28.31 3.78
N ASP A 393 -9.17 -27.41 2.79
CA ASP A 393 -8.17 -26.36 2.64
C ASP A 393 -8.15 -25.45 3.88
N PHE A 394 -9.33 -25.15 4.43
CA PHE A 394 -9.48 -24.34 5.64
C PHE A 394 -8.95 -25.05 6.87
N ILE A 395 -9.22 -26.35 7.03
CA ILE A 395 -8.65 -27.16 8.11
C ILE A 395 -7.14 -27.27 7.96
N GLN A 396 -6.61 -27.49 6.75
CA GLN A 396 -5.17 -27.50 6.51
C GLN A 396 -4.54 -26.14 6.84
N LYS A 397 -5.20 -25.02 6.49
CA LYS A 397 -4.76 -23.66 6.85
C LYS A 397 -4.80 -23.42 8.36
N VAL A 398 -5.86 -23.87 9.04
CA VAL A 398 -6.02 -23.77 10.50
C VAL A 398 -5.00 -24.64 11.24
N VAL A 399 -4.77 -25.87 10.77
CA VAL A 399 -3.80 -26.81 11.35
C VAL A 399 -2.39 -26.30 11.16
N ARG A 400 -2.06 -25.76 9.98
CA ARG A 400 -0.79 -25.05 9.76
C ARG A 400 -0.63 -23.88 10.73
N LYS A 401 -1.70 -23.11 11.00
CA LYS A 401 -1.66 -22.07 12.05
C LYS A 401 -1.49 -22.61 13.45
N LEU A 402 -2.16 -23.71 13.80
CA LEU A 402 -2.06 -24.36 15.11
C LEU A 402 -0.67 -24.95 15.37
N ARG A 403 -0.07 -25.55 14.34
CA ARG A 403 1.31 -26.08 14.36
C ARG A 403 2.37 -25.00 14.29
N GLY A 404 1.98 -23.78 13.99
CA GLY A 404 2.91 -22.68 13.73
C GLY A 404 3.64 -22.78 12.39
N GLU A 405 3.15 -23.55 11.42
CA GLU A 405 3.68 -23.58 10.04
C GLU A 405 3.30 -22.31 9.24
N ASP A 406 2.27 -21.58 9.70
CA ASP A 406 1.96 -20.20 9.29
C ASP A 406 2.65 -19.17 10.21
N GLN A 407 3.43 -19.59 11.23
CA GLN A 407 4.39 -18.68 11.80
C GLN A 407 5.37 -18.37 10.68
N GLU A 408 5.50 -17.08 10.37
CA GLU A 408 6.65 -16.58 9.64
C GLU A 408 7.87 -17.33 10.14
N VAL A 409 8.63 -17.93 9.21
CA VAL A 409 9.97 -18.45 9.44
C VAL A 409 10.57 -17.64 10.57
N GLU A 410 10.79 -18.28 11.73
CA GLU A 410 11.29 -17.61 12.94
C GLU A 410 12.37 -16.64 12.48
N LEU A 411 12.18 -15.34 12.72
CA LEU A 411 13.08 -14.33 12.21
C LEU A 411 14.47 -14.63 12.79
N VAL A 412 15.31 -15.29 12.00
CA VAL A 412 16.67 -15.61 12.38
C VAL A 412 17.44 -14.31 12.28
N VAL A 413 17.86 -13.82 13.44
CA VAL A 413 18.66 -12.60 13.55
C VAL A 413 19.93 -12.95 14.28
N ASP A 414 21.06 -12.68 13.65
CA ASP A 414 22.33 -12.68 14.34
C ASP A 414 22.48 -11.37 15.11
N TYR A 415 22.69 -11.49 16.42
CA TYR A 415 22.81 -10.34 17.32
C TYR A 415 24.22 -10.19 17.84
N ILE A 416 24.62 -8.93 17.98
CA ILE A 416 25.62 -8.56 18.97
C ILE A 416 24.89 -8.31 20.28
N SER A 417 25.21 -9.10 21.29
CA SER A 417 24.68 -8.95 22.64
C SER A 417 25.67 -8.22 23.52
N LYS A 418 25.24 -7.16 24.21
CA LYS A 418 26.08 -6.38 25.14
C LYS A 418 25.34 -6.12 26.45
N GLU A 419 25.95 -6.49 27.57
CA GLU A 419 25.39 -6.21 28.91
C GLU A 419 25.78 -4.79 29.28
N VAL A 420 24.79 -3.90 29.34
CA VAL A 420 25.00 -2.45 29.50
C VAL A 420 23.70 -1.80 29.95
N ASN A 421 23.80 -0.72 30.74
CA ASN A 421 22.64 0.01 31.26
C ASN A 421 21.62 -0.91 31.96
N GLU A 422 22.13 -1.88 32.74
CA GLU A 422 21.33 -2.85 33.51
C GLU A 422 20.44 -3.77 32.65
N MET A 423 20.77 -3.95 31.36
CA MET A 423 20.04 -4.84 30.46
C MET A 423 20.96 -5.57 29.48
N MET A 424 20.45 -6.67 28.93
CA MET A 424 21.08 -7.36 27.80
C MET A 424 20.56 -6.74 26.50
N VAL A 425 21.35 -5.85 25.89
CA VAL A 425 21.01 -5.21 24.62
C VAL A 425 21.37 -6.14 23.46
N LYS A 426 20.44 -6.36 22.53
CA LYS A 426 20.61 -7.20 21.33
C LYS A 426 20.49 -6.35 20.06
N MET A 427 21.61 -6.21 19.35
CA MET A 427 21.74 -5.37 18.16
C MET A 427 21.92 -6.22 16.90
N PRO A 428 20.96 -6.18 15.96
CA PRO A 428 21.19 -6.70 14.62
C PRO A 428 22.24 -5.84 13.90
N TYR A 429 23.07 -6.46 13.05
CA TYR A 429 24.20 -5.79 12.39
C TYR A 429 24.28 -6.03 10.87
N GLN A 430 23.31 -6.77 10.32
CA GLN A 430 23.26 -7.15 8.92
C GLN A 430 22.39 -6.19 8.08
N CYS A 431 22.48 -6.25 6.75
CA CYS A 431 21.49 -5.61 5.90
C CYS A 431 20.12 -6.23 6.16
N PHE A 432 19.05 -5.44 6.09
CA PHE A 432 17.68 -5.96 6.19
C PHE A 432 16.98 -5.85 4.84
N ILE A 433 16.78 -6.99 4.18
CA ILE A 433 16.22 -7.05 2.82
C ILE A 433 15.11 -8.10 2.81
N ASN A 434 13.94 -7.70 2.29
CA ASN A 434 12.80 -8.60 2.12
C ASN A 434 12.37 -9.35 3.40
N GLY A 435 12.40 -8.66 4.54
CA GLY A 435 12.00 -9.24 5.83
C GLY A 435 13.05 -10.13 6.49
N GLN A 436 14.29 -10.15 6.01
CA GLN A 436 15.38 -10.96 6.54
C GLN A 436 16.64 -10.14 6.78
N PHE A 437 17.42 -10.53 7.79
CA PHE A 437 18.77 -10.03 7.99
C PHE A 437 19.75 -10.87 7.16
N THR A 438 20.55 -10.20 6.33
CA THR A 438 21.51 -10.84 5.43
C THR A 438 22.82 -10.08 5.40
N ASP A 439 23.94 -10.78 5.30
CA ASP A 439 25.22 -10.15 5.02
C ASP A 439 25.18 -9.38 3.68
N ALA A 440 26.11 -8.44 3.50
CA ALA A 440 26.32 -7.81 2.21
C ALA A 440 26.74 -8.87 1.16
N ASP A 441 26.30 -8.73 -0.09
CA ASP A 441 26.55 -9.69 -1.16
C ASP A 441 28.05 -9.98 -1.38
N ASP A 442 28.91 -8.98 -1.17
CA ASP A 442 30.37 -9.11 -1.28
C ASP A 442 31.08 -9.42 0.06
N GLY A 443 30.31 -9.69 1.12
CA GLY A 443 30.79 -10.02 2.46
C GLY A 443 31.46 -8.86 3.22
N LYS A 444 31.45 -7.63 2.67
CA LYS A 444 32.11 -6.50 3.32
C LYS A 444 31.39 -6.05 4.58
N THR A 445 32.20 -5.63 5.54
CA THR A 445 31.74 -5.05 6.80
C THR A 445 32.57 -3.80 7.14
N TYR A 446 32.06 -2.99 8.06
CA TYR A 446 32.77 -1.85 8.63
C TYR A 446 32.48 -1.72 10.12
N ASP A 447 33.36 -1.04 10.86
CA ASP A 447 33.20 -0.84 12.28
C ASP A 447 32.27 0.36 12.56
N THR A 448 31.28 0.17 13.43
CA THR A 448 30.58 1.28 14.09
C THR A 448 31.21 1.55 15.45
N ILE A 449 31.38 2.82 15.80
CA ILE A 449 32.28 3.28 16.88
C ILE A 449 31.48 3.95 17.98
N ASN A 450 31.73 3.58 19.23
CA ASN A 450 31.16 4.26 20.39
C ASN A 450 31.88 5.61 20.58
N PRO A 451 31.18 6.75 20.47
CA PRO A 451 31.83 8.05 20.62
C PRO A 451 32.27 8.36 22.06
N THR A 452 31.78 7.61 23.05
CA THR A 452 32.10 7.84 24.46
C THR A 452 33.54 7.45 24.82
N ASP A 453 34.11 6.48 24.12
CA ASP A 453 35.45 5.96 24.40
C ASP A 453 36.30 5.73 23.13
N GLY A 454 35.69 5.78 21.94
CA GLY A 454 36.33 5.51 20.66
C GLY A 454 36.49 4.03 20.32
N SER A 455 35.88 3.14 21.11
CA SER A 455 35.93 1.68 20.87
C SER A 455 34.98 1.25 19.76
N THR A 456 35.31 0.16 19.07
CA THR A 456 34.39 -0.50 18.13
C THR A 456 33.25 -1.16 18.91
N ILE A 457 32.00 -0.82 18.58
CA ILE A 457 30.81 -1.49 19.13
C ILE A 457 30.69 -2.87 18.49
N CYS A 458 30.63 -2.90 17.15
CA CYS A 458 30.59 -4.11 16.34
C CYS A 458 30.90 -3.82 14.87
N LYS A 459 30.96 -4.91 14.08
CA LYS A 459 31.00 -4.86 12.62
C LYS A 459 29.59 -4.87 12.06
N VAL A 460 29.32 -4.01 11.09
CA VAL A 460 28.04 -3.89 10.38
C VAL A 460 28.24 -4.20 8.91
N SER A 461 27.28 -4.86 8.26
CA SER A 461 27.33 -5.12 6.81
C SER A 461 27.46 -3.83 6.02
N TYR A 462 28.31 -3.84 4.99
CA TYR A 462 28.55 -2.70 4.12
C TYR A 462 27.89 -2.94 2.75
N ALA A 463 26.66 -2.46 2.58
CA ALA A 463 25.85 -2.75 1.39
C ALA A 463 26.59 -2.41 0.09
N SER A 464 26.65 -3.42 -0.79
CA SER A 464 27.13 -3.32 -2.17
C SER A 464 26.05 -2.75 -3.10
N LEU A 465 26.40 -2.50 -4.37
CA LEU A 465 25.41 -2.13 -5.38
C LEU A 465 24.36 -3.23 -5.62
N ALA A 466 24.76 -4.50 -5.52
CA ALA A 466 23.85 -5.64 -5.67
C ALA A 466 22.83 -5.68 -4.53
N ASP A 467 23.24 -5.36 -3.31
CA ASP A 467 22.33 -5.28 -2.15
C ASP A 467 21.29 -4.18 -2.31
N VAL A 468 21.69 -3.01 -2.84
CA VAL A 468 20.77 -1.92 -3.16
C VAL A 468 19.73 -2.38 -4.18
N ASP A 469 20.16 -3.04 -5.25
CA ASP A 469 19.26 -3.52 -6.31
C ASP A 469 18.31 -4.61 -5.81
N LYS A 470 18.78 -5.53 -4.96
CA LYS A 470 17.93 -6.52 -4.28
C LYS A 470 16.89 -5.86 -3.37
N ALA A 471 17.30 -4.88 -2.57
CA ALA A 471 16.39 -4.13 -1.70
C ALA A 471 15.32 -3.37 -2.48
N VAL A 472 15.69 -2.72 -3.60
CA VAL A 472 14.73 -2.03 -4.46
C VAL A 472 13.79 -3.02 -5.17
N ALA A 473 14.30 -4.17 -5.62
CA ALA A 473 13.47 -5.21 -6.22
C ALA A 473 12.44 -5.76 -5.21
N ALA A 474 12.84 -6.00 -3.96
CA ALA A 474 11.95 -6.43 -2.89
C ALA A 474 10.88 -5.36 -2.58
N ALA A 475 11.28 -4.09 -2.48
CA ALA A 475 10.35 -2.98 -2.27
C ALA A 475 9.34 -2.83 -3.41
N LYS A 476 9.78 -3.05 -4.65
CA LYS A 476 8.92 -3.01 -5.84
C LYS A 476 7.91 -4.14 -5.83
N ASP A 477 8.35 -5.37 -5.56
CA ASP A 477 7.47 -6.52 -5.52
C ASP A 477 6.41 -6.41 -4.40
N ALA A 478 6.84 -5.98 -3.21
CA ALA A 478 5.94 -5.72 -2.08
C ALA A 478 4.88 -4.64 -2.39
N PHE A 479 5.22 -3.65 -3.22
CA PHE A 479 4.30 -2.59 -3.64
C PHE A 479 3.35 -3.04 -4.75
N GLU A 480 3.87 -3.67 -5.82
CA GLU A 480 3.10 -3.99 -7.03
C GLU A 480 2.28 -5.27 -6.89
N ASN A 481 2.84 -6.28 -6.22
CA ASN A 481 2.29 -7.64 -6.16
C ASN A 481 1.91 -8.06 -4.74
N GLY A 482 2.62 -7.54 -3.73
CA GLY A 482 2.42 -7.88 -2.33
C GLY A 482 1.15 -7.32 -1.69
N GLU A 483 0.88 -7.79 -0.48
CA GLU A 483 -0.31 -7.42 0.30
C GLU A 483 -0.36 -5.92 0.62
N TRP A 484 0.80 -5.27 0.84
CA TRP A 484 0.86 -3.86 1.25
C TRP A 484 0.19 -2.89 0.25
N GLY A 485 0.39 -3.12 -1.05
CA GLY A 485 -0.22 -2.31 -2.11
C GLY A 485 -1.73 -2.53 -2.28
N ARG A 486 -2.27 -3.63 -1.73
CA ARG A 486 -3.68 -4.05 -1.83
C ARG A 486 -4.45 -3.91 -0.51
N MET A 487 -3.73 -3.80 0.60
CA MET A 487 -4.24 -3.69 1.96
C MET A 487 -5.08 -2.42 2.13
N ASN A 488 -6.15 -2.52 2.92
CA ASN A 488 -6.98 -1.36 3.23
C ASN A 488 -6.13 -0.30 3.94
N ALA A 489 -6.40 0.98 3.65
CA ALA A 489 -5.65 2.06 4.29
C ALA A 489 -5.74 2.01 5.83
N ARG A 490 -6.88 1.58 6.37
CA ARG A 490 -7.07 1.38 7.82
C ARG A 490 -6.22 0.25 8.40
N GLU A 491 -6.02 -0.83 7.66
CA GLU A 491 -5.19 -1.97 8.10
C GLU A 491 -3.70 -1.58 8.11
N ARG A 492 -3.25 -0.80 7.11
CA ARG A 492 -1.90 -0.18 7.16
C ARG A 492 -1.73 0.67 8.42
N GLY A 493 -2.74 1.47 8.77
CA GLY A 493 -2.75 2.23 10.02
C GLY A 493 -2.62 1.34 11.27
N ARG A 494 -3.30 0.19 11.31
CA ARG A 494 -3.19 -0.77 12.43
C ARG A 494 -1.78 -1.34 12.59
N LEU A 495 -1.13 -1.72 11.49
CA LEU A 495 0.27 -2.21 11.53
C LEU A 495 1.23 -1.12 12.04
N MET A 496 1.03 0.13 11.59
CA MET A 496 1.83 1.26 12.06
C MET A 496 1.60 1.59 13.55
N TYR A 497 0.36 1.48 14.05
CA TYR A 497 0.09 1.59 15.49
C TYR A 497 0.81 0.49 16.27
N ARG A 498 0.73 -0.77 15.83
CA ARG A 498 1.42 -1.89 16.47
C ARG A 498 2.94 -1.71 16.48
N LEU A 499 3.52 -1.19 15.39
CA LEU A 499 4.94 -0.85 15.35
C LEU A 499 5.30 0.25 16.36
N ALA A 500 4.45 1.27 16.51
CA ALA A 500 4.68 2.29 17.52
C ALA A 500 4.61 1.73 18.95
N ASP A 501 3.70 0.80 19.22
CA ASP A 501 3.60 0.12 20.52
C ASP A 501 4.85 -0.73 20.78
N LEU A 502 5.35 -1.46 19.79
CA LEU A 502 6.61 -2.21 19.90
C LEU A 502 7.84 -1.30 20.10
N LEU A 503 7.86 -0.13 19.47
CA LEU A 503 8.90 0.87 19.71
C LEU A 503 8.85 1.40 21.15
N GLU A 504 7.66 1.59 21.70
CA GLU A 504 7.46 2.02 23.10
C GLU A 504 7.82 0.91 24.09
N GLU A 505 7.44 -0.34 23.83
CA GLU A 505 7.80 -1.50 24.64
C GLU A 505 9.32 -1.75 24.71
N ASN A 506 10.05 -1.38 23.66
CA ASN A 506 11.51 -1.54 23.56
C ASN A 506 12.27 -0.22 23.72
N GLN A 507 11.63 0.83 24.27
CA GLN A 507 12.16 2.18 24.24
C GLN A 507 13.48 2.34 25.01
N GLU A 508 13.66 1.61 26.12
CA GLU A 508 14.87 1.67 26.92
C GLU A 508 16.04 0.97 26.20
N GLU A 509 15.79 -0.15 25.51
CA GLU A 509 16.80 -0.82 24.68
C GLU A 509 17.21 0.08 23.52
N LEU A 510 16.23 0.65 22.80
CA LEU A 510 16.48 1.57 21.69
C LEU A 510 17.24 2.82 22.13
N ALA A 511 16.88 3.43 23.26
CA ALA A 511 17.58 4.59 23.81
C ALA A 511 19.02 4.25 24.24
N THR A 512 19.24 3.02 24.71
CA THR A 512 20.58 2.53 25.06
C THR A 512 21.44 2.33 23.80
N ILE A 513 20.88 1.74 22.73
CA ILE A 513 21.56 1.62 21.44
C ILE A 513 21.88 3.00 20.87
N GLU A 514 20.92 3.94 20.89
CA GLU A 514 21.13 5.31 20.39
C GLU A 514 22.23 6.03 21.19
N ALA A 515 22.30 5.82 22.50
CA ALA A 515 23.35 6.39 23.36
C ALA A 515 24.74 5.82 23.01
N LEU A 516 24.84 4.52 22.73
CA LEU A 516 26.08 3.87 22.34
C LEU A 516 26.54 4.26 20.94
N ASP A 517 25.62 4.29 19.97
CA ASP A 517 25.95 4.45 18.54
C ASP A 517 26.09 5.93 18.15
N SER A 518 25.34 6.83 18.81
CA SER A 518 25.33 8.26 18.46
C SER A 518 25.89 9.21 19.51
N GLY A 519 26.09 8.74 20.75
CA GLY A 519 26.47 9.59 21.89
C GLY A 519 25.31 10.38 22.51
N ALA A 520 24.06 10.11 22.09
CA ALA A 520 22.88 10.75 22.67
C ALA A 520 22.76 10.44 24.17
N VAL A 521 22.67 11.47 25.01
CA VAL A 521 22.42 11.30 26.45
C VAL A 521 21.14 10.47 26.64
N TYR A 522 21.20 9.38 27.40
CA TYR A 522 20.15 8.37 27.49
C TYR A 522 18.77 8.94 27.84
N THR A 523 18.71 9.85 28.82
CA THR A 523 17.45 10.49 29.25
C THR A 523 16.83 11.34 28.13
N LEU A 524 17.69 11.98 27.33
CA LEU A 524 17.29 12.73 26.14
C LEU A 524 16.90 11.79 24.99
N ALA A 525 17.63 10.71 24.79
CA ALA A 525 17.33 9.68 23.79
C ALA A 525 15.94 9.09 24.05
N LEU A 526 15.68 8.65 25.28
CA LEU A 526 14.39 8.10 25.71
C LEU A 526 13.24 9.07 25.44
N LYS A 527 13.34 10.30 25.93
CA LYS A 527 12.27 11.31 25.80
C LYS A 527 12.07 11.82 24.39
N THR A 528 13.15 11.99 23.62
CA THR A 528 13.13 12.71 22.33
C THR A 528 13.37 11.77 21.16
N HIS A 529 14.55 11.12 21.10
CA HIS A 529 14.92 10.30 19.94
C HIS A 529 13.91 9.16 19.76
N ILE A 530 13.56 8.48 20.85
CA ILE A 530 12.64 7.34 20.84
C ILE A 530 11.20 7.82 21.05
N GLY A 531 10.94 8.62 22.09
CA GLY A 531 9.61 9.12 22.41
C GLY A 531 8.92 9.85 21.24
N MET A 532 9.66 10.71 20.52
CA MET A 532 9.09 11.38 19.34
C MET A 532 8.95 10.42 18.15
N SER A 533 9.81 9.40 18.02
CA SER A 533 9.64 8.36 16.99
C SER A 533 8.34 7.59 17.17
N VAL A 534 8.04 7.17 18.41
CA VAL A 534 6.76 6.52 18.78
C VAL A 534 5.59 7.43 18.42
N GLN A 535 5.63 8.70 18.83
CA GLN A 535 4.57 9.67 18.51
C GLN A 535 4.40 9.85 16.99
N THR A 536 5.50 9.85 16.24
CA THR A 536 5.47 10.06 14.78
C THR A 536 4.77 8.90 14.07
N PHE A 537 5.07 7.65 14.43
CA PHE A 537 4.36 6.49 13.88
C PHE A 537 2.88 6.50 14.28
N ARG A 538 2.55 6.82 15.55
CA ARG A 538 1.14 6.93 15.99
C ARG A 538 0.38 8.03 15.26
N TYR A 539 1.01 9.18 15.03
CA TYR A 539 0.42 10.31 14.31
C TYR A 539 0.08 9.92 12.87
N PHE A 540 1.05 9.39 12.12
CA PHE A 540 0.85 9.03 10.72
C PHE A 540 0.00 7.76 10.53
N ALA A 541 0.00 6.83 11.49
CA ALA A 541 -0.96 5.71 11.49
C ALA A 541 -2.41 6.20 11.44
N GLY A 542 -2.70 7.29 12.17
CA GLY A 542 -4.01 7.95 12.16
C GLY A 542 -4.37 8.60 10.82
N TRP A 543 -3.40 8.90 9.96
CA TRP A 543 -3.63 9.55 8.66
C TRP A 543 -3.97 8.57 7.54
N CYS A 544 -3.63 7.29 7.66
CA CYS A 544 -3.79 6.32 6.58
C CYS A 544 -5.19 6.34 5.96
N ASP A 545 -6.25 6.37 6.79
CA ASP A 545 -7.65 6.40 6.33
C ASP A 545 -8.29 7.80 6.26
N LYS A 546 -7.48 8.86 6.40
CA LYS A 546 -7.91 10.27 6.34
C LYS A 546 -7.31 11.03 5.16
N ILE A 547 -6.48 10.38 4.35
CA ILE A 547 -6.02 10.91 3.07
C ILE A 547 -7.20 10.98 2.10
N GLN A 548 -7.59 12.19 1.70
CA GLN A 548 -8.76 12.43 0.84
C GLN A 548 -8.39 13.10 -0.49
N GLY A 549 -9.18 12.80 -1.52
CA GLY A 549 -9.23 13.57 -2.76
C GLY A 549 -10.22 14.73 -2.68
N SER A 550 -10.63 15.25 -3.83
CA SER A 550 -11.57 16.37 -3.94
C SER A 550 -12.56 16.14 -5.07
N THR A 551 -13.74 16.76 -5.02
CA THR A 551 -14.64 16.92 -6.18
C THR A 551 -14.51 18.34 -6.70
N ILE A 552 -14.44 18.51 -8.03
CA ILE A 552 -14.07 19.79 -8.66
C ILE A 552 -15.23 20.27 -9.55
N PRO A 553 -15.78 21.48 -9.31
CA PRO A 553 -16.88 22.03 -10.09
C PRO A 553 -16.38 22.65 -11.41
N ILE A 554 -15.95 21.81 -12.35
CA ILE A 554 -15.49 22.27 -13.66
C ILE A 554 -16.65 22.80 -14.52
N ASN A 555 -16.31 23.60 -15.53
CA ASN A 555 -17.25 24.01 -16.57
C ASN A 555 -17.89 22.77 -17.22
N GLN A 556 -19.20 22.85 -17.45
CA GLN A 556 -19.97 21.75 -18.02
C GLN A 556 -19.94 21.81 -19.55
N ALA A 557 -19.72 20.67 -20.21
CA ALA A 557 -19.82 20.49 -21.65
C ALA A 557 -21.30 20.43 -22.09
N ARG A 558 -21.99 21.58 -22.01
CA ARG A 558 -23.44 21.66 -22.26
C ARG A 558 -23.80 21.14 -23.67
N PRO A 559 -24.92 20.39 -23.82
CA PRO A 559 -25.97 20.14 -22.84
C PRO A 559 -25.65 19.04 -21.79
N ASN A 560 -24.56 18.29 -21.97
CA ASN A 560 -24.11 17.22 -21.06
C ASN A 560 -23.62 17.78 -19.72
N ARG A 561 -23.29 16.87 -18.80
CA ARG A 561 -22.69 17.18 -17.50
C ARG A 561 -21.32 16.55 -17.37
N ASN A 562 -20.50 17.10 -16.47
CA ASN A 562 -19.21 16.52 -16.14
C ASN A 562 -19.07 16.36 -14.62
N LEU A 563 -18.49 15.23 -14.21
CA LEU A 563 -18.06 14.95 -12.84
C LEU A 563 -16.53 14.85 -12.85
N THR A 564 -15.86 15.76 -12.14
CA THR A 564 -14.42 15.67 -11.91
C THR A 564 -14.15 15.42 -10.43
N PHE A 565 -13.30 14.45 -10.15
CA PHE A 565 -12.77 14.21 -8.81
C PHE A 565 -11.30 13.80 -8.86
N THR A 566 -10.62 13.89 -7.72
CA THR A 566 -9.22 13.48 -7.58
C THR A 566 -9.08 12.24 -6.70
N LYS A 567 -8.08 11.41 -6.99
CA LYS A 567 -7.62 10.31 -6.14
C LYS A 567 -6.20 10.62 -5.68
N LYS A 568 -5.95 10.44 -4.38
CA LYS A 568 -4.60 10.45 -3.81
C LYS A 568 -4.07 9.02 -3.86
N GLU A 569 -2.96 8.80 -4.55
CA GLU A 569 -2.35 7.49 -4.73
C GLU A 569 -0.89 7.52 -4.25
N PRO A 570 -0.34 6.39 -3.75
CA PRO A 570 1.09 6.29 -3.45
C PRO A 570 1.94 6.52 -4.70
N LEU A 571 3.18 6.95 -4.48
CA LEU A 571 4.20 7.12 -5.52
C LEU A 571 4.79 5.78 -5.98
N GLY A 572 4.92 4.81 -5.07
CA GLY A 572 5.56 3.51 -5.30
C GLY A 572 6.76 3.31 -4.40
N VAL A 573 7.87 2.82 -4.96
CA VAL A 573 9.11 2.61 -4.20
C VAL A 573 9.76 3.96 -3.88
N CYS A 574 10.03 4.19 -2.60
CA CYS A 574 10.72 5.38 -2.10
C CYS A 574 12.11 5.03 -1.55
N ALA A 575 13.09 5.88 -1.80
CA ALA A 575 14.37 5.85 -1.10
C ALA A 575 14.39 6.90 0.00
N ILE A 576 14.94 6.55 1.16
CA ILE A 576 15.10 7.47 2.29
C ILE A 576 16.55 7.41 2.74
N ILE A 577 17.22 8.56 2.76
CA ILE A 577 18.60 8.72 3.23
C ILE A 577 18.57 9.67 4.43
N ILE A 578 18.99 9.18 5.58
CA ILE A 578 18.90 9.90 6.86
C ILE A 578 20.29 10.31 7.40
N PRO A 579 20.36 11.40 8.19
CA PRO A 579 21.57 11.84 8.86
C PRO A 579 21.84 11.02 10.12
N TRP A 580 22.91 11.36 10.83
CA TRP A 580 23.44 10.64 12.00
C TRP A 580 23.10 11.29 13.35
N ASN A 581 22.49 12.47 13.36
CA ASN A 581 22.34 13.27 14.57
C ASN A 581 21.16 12.86 15.46
N TYR A 582 20.07 12.38 14.86
CA TYR A 582 18.98 11.68 15.53
C TYR A 582 18.58 10.45 14.71
N PRO A 583 19.40 9.37 14.71
CA PRO A 583 19.26 8.26 13.78
C PRO A 583 17.84 7.68 13.72
N LEU A 584 17.24 7.29 14.85
CA LEU A 584 15.89 6.71 14.83
C LEU A 584 14.81 7.76 14.58
N MET A 585 14.97 8.97 15.11
CA MET A 585 13.97 10.03 14.96
C MET A 585 13.82 10.47 13.51
N MET A 586 14.93 10.66 12.79
CA MET A 586 14.91 11.03 11.38
C MET A 586 14.42 9.88 10.50
N LEU A 587 14.73 8.63 10.88
CA LEU A 587 14.10 7.45 10.29
C LEU A 587 12.58 7.53 10.43
N ALA A 588 12.07 7.78 11.65
CA ALA A 588 10.63 7.81 11.93
C ALA A 588 9.92 8.94 11.18
N TRP A 589 10.48 10.15 11.18
CA TRP A 589 9.92 11.32 10.49
C TRP A 589 9.63 11.05 9.01
N LYS A 590 10.61 10.50 8.30
CA LYS A 590 10.49 10.24 6.86
C LYS A 590 9.72 8.96 6.56
N SER A 591 9.95 7.90 7.33
CA SER A 591 9.38 6.58 7.05
C SER A 591 7.90 6.50 7.40
N ALA A 592 7.46 7.12 8.49
CA ALA A 592 6.06 7.05 8.91
C ALA A 592 5.11 7.71 7.89
N ALA A 593 5.43 8.91 7.40
CA ALA A 593 4.66 9.57 6.34
C ALA A 593 4.67 8.76 5.03
N CYS A 594 5.82 8.18 4.67
CA CYS A 594 6.00 7.32 3.50
C CYS A 594 5.07 6.09 3.55
N LEU A 595 5.08 5.37 4.66
CA LEU A 595 4.30 4.16 4.89
C LEU A 595 2.80 4.47 5.00
N ALA A 596 2.42 5.54 5.69
CA ALA A 596 1.01 5.94 5.81
C ALA A 596 0.36 6.23 4.45
N ALA A 597 1.13 6.86 3.55
CA ALA A 597 0.72 7.10 2.17
C ALA A 597 0.63 5.82 1.30
N GLY A 598 1.07 4.66 1.80
CA GLY A 598 0.99 3.36 1.12
C GLY A 598 2.19 3.02 0.23
N ASN A 599 3.32 3.69 0.42
CA ASN A 599 4.56 3.40 -0.31
C ASN A 599 5.35 2.28 0.37
N THR A 600 6.30 1.69 -0.35
CA THR A 600 7.37 0.85 0.22
C THR A 600 8.67 1.65 0.24
N LEU A 601 9.63 1.27 1.09
CA LEU A 601 10.86 2.04 1.25
C LEU A 601 12.14 1.19 1.27
N VAL A 602 13.20 1.77 0.72
CA VAL A 602 14.59 1.38 0.93
C VAL A 602 15.28 2.51 1.69
N LEU A 603 15.66 2.23 2.94
CA LEU A 603 16.29 3.18 3.83
C LEU A 603 17.78 2.95 3.91
N LYS A 604 18.53 4.04 3.84
CA LYS A 604 19.97 4.05 4.04
C LYS A 604 20.29 4.91 5.27
N PRO A 605 20.65 4.29 6.41
CA PRO A 605 21.10 5.03 7.57
C PRO A 605 22.45 5.70 7.28
N ALA A 606 22.79 6.74 8.04
CA ALA A 606 24.14 7.26 8.02
C ALA A 606 25.13 6.16 8.42
N GLN A 607 26.28 6.11 7.75
CA GLN A 607 27.25 5.03 7.95
C GLN A 607 27.68 4.92 9.43
N VAL A 608 27.84 6.05 10.11
CA VAL A 608 28.33 6.11 11.50
C VAL A 608 27.28 5.77 12.56
N THR A 609 26.00 5.61 12.21
CA THR A 609 24.92 5.33 13.19
C THR A 609 23.86 4.37 12.63
N PRO A 610 24.19 3.10 12.34
CA PRO A 610 23.26 2.16 11.72
C PRO A 610 22.36 1.42 12.71
N LEU A 611 22.70 1.33 14.00
CA LEU A 611 22.23 0.25 14.86
C LEU A 611 20.75 0.36 15.24
N THR A 612 20.25 1.56 15.54
CA THR A 612 18.81 1.73 15.85
C THR A 612 17.92 1.57 14.62
N ALA A 613 18.43 1.87 13.42
CA ALA A 613 17.71 1.56 12.18
C ALA A 613 17.58 0.04 11.99
N LEU A 614 18.65 -0.73 12.25
CA LEU A 614 18.59 -2.18 12.18
C LEU A 614 17.71 -2.80 13.26
N LYS A 615 17.73 -2.26 14.49
CA LYS A 615 16.79 -2.68 15.54
C LYS A 615 15.33 -2.36 15.17
N PHE A 616 15.08 -1.22 14.54
CA PHE A 616 13.76 -0.87 14.00
C PHE A 616 13.28 -1.89 12.94
N ALA A 617 14.17 -2.42 12.10
CA ALA A 617 13.81 -3.45 11.13
C ALA A 617 13.29 -4.73 11.80
N GLU A 618 13.96 -5.19 12.86
CA GLU A 618 13.51 -6.34 13.67
C GLU A 618 12.10 -6.10 14.22
N LEU A 619 11.85 -4.91 14.80
CA LEU A 619 10.55 -4.54 15.34
C LEU A 619 9.47 -4.42 14.25
N SER A 620 9.84 -4.05 13.02
CA SER A 620 8.90 -4.00 11.90
C SER A 620 8.38 -5.37 11.49
N VAL A 621 9.22 -6.41 11.55
CA VAL A 621 8.79 -7.80 11.35
C VAL A 621 7.88 -8.23 12.49
N LYS A 622 8.27 -7.98 13.74
CA LYS A 622 7.42 -8.29 14.92
C LYS A 622 6.06 -7.57 14.89
N ALA A 623 5.99 -6.41 14.24
CA ALA A 623 4.75 -5.67 14.02
C ALA A 623 3.86 -6.28 12.93
N GLY A 624 4.37 -7.22 12.12
CA GLY A 624 3.64 -7.88 11.03
C GLY A 624 3.65 -7.09 9.72
N PHE A 625 4.67 -6.25 9.48
CA PHE A 625 4.81 -5.61 8.17
C PHE A 625 5.13 -6.66 7.10
N PRO A 626 4.43 -6.65 5.94
CA PRO A 626 4.75 -7.57 4.85
C PRO A 626 6.20 -7.44 4.40
N LYS A 627 6.80 -8.58 4.03
CA LYS A 627 8.19 -8.65 3.56
C LYS A 627 8.41 -7.70 2.39
N GLY A 628 9.55 -7.00 2.41
CA GLY A 628 9.95 -6.04 1.38
C GLY A 628 9.33 -4.65 1.51
N VAL A 629 8.35 -4.42 2.38
CA VAL A 629 7.78 -3.07 2.59
C VAL A 629 8.83 -2.12 3.16
N ILE A 630 9.63 -2.61 4.09
CA ILE A 630 10.77 -1.91 4.71
C ILE A 630 12.03 -2.69 4.36
N ASN A 631 13.03 -2.01 3.82
CA ASN A 631 14.38 -2.54 3.60
C ASN A 631 15.39 -1.53 4.14
N ILE A 632 16.44 -1.99 4.80
CA ILE A 632 17.47 -1.14 5.40
C ILE A 632 18.86 -1.61 4.98
N ILE A 633 19.62 -0.68 4.40
CA ILE A 633 20.94 -0.97 3.82
C ILE A 633 22.02 -0.04 4.40
N PRO A 634 22.69 -0.46 5.50
CA PRO A 634 23.86 0.25 6.03
C PRO A 634 25.01 0.25 5.01
N GLY A 635 25.86 1.28 5.03
CA GLY A 635 27.01 1.38 4.13
C GLY A 635 27.31 2.80 3.66
N SER A 636 28.10 2.97 2.59
CA SER A 636 28.57 4.28 2.13
C SER A 636 27.50 5.15 1.48
N GLY A 637 27.50 6.44 1.81
CA GLY A 637 26.66 7.44 1.14
C GLY A 637 27.00 7.59 -0.34
N GLY A 638 28.29 7.59 -0.68
CA GLY A 638 28.77 7.77 -2.06
C GLY A 638 28.53 6.56 -2.97
N ILE A 639 28.30 5.37 -2.41
CA ILE A 639 27.99 4.16 -3.18
C ILE A 639 26.50 3.85 -3.11
N ALA A 640 26.00 3.44 -1.95
CA ALA A 640 24.60 3.03 -1.79
C ALA A 640 23.63 4.21 -1.98
N GLY A 641 23.95 5.39 -1.42
CA GLY A 641 23.12 6.59 -1.57
C GLY A 641 23.06 7.11 -3.00
N GLN A 642 24.18 7.06 -3.73
CA GLN A 642 24.23 7.40 -5.15
C GLN A 642 23.40 6.42 -5.98
N ARG A 643 23.55 5.11 -5.75
CA ARG A 643 22.75 4.09 -6.45
C ARG A 643 21.25 4.26 -6.24
N LEU A 644 20.80 4.54 -5.01
CA LEU A 644 19.40 4.87 -4.72
C LEU A 644 18.91 6.09 -5.52
N SER A 645 19.75 7.11 -5.65
CA SER A 645 19.43 8.33 -6.41
C SER A 645 19.31 8.08 -7.91
N GLU A 646 20.01 7.09 -8.44
CA GLU A 646 20.06 6.74 -9.86
C GLU A 646 19.09 5.64 -10.27
N HIS A 647 18.63 4.81 -9.32
CA HIS A 647 17.85 3.61 -9.64
C HIS A 647 16.55 3.95 -10.39
N PRO A 648 16.21 3.23 -11.49
CA PRO A 648 15.05 3.56 -12.34
C PRO A 648 13.70 3.23 -11.70
N ASP A 649 13.65 2.26 -10.79
CA ASP A 649 12.41 1.85 -10.11
C ASP A 649 12.04 2.71 -8.89
N ILE A 650 12.97 3.53 -8.38
CA ILE A 650 12.68 4.46 -7.30
C ILE A 650 11.92 5.66 -7.85
N ARG A 651 10.78 6.02 -7.23
CA ARG A 651 9.89 7.10 -7.67
C ARG A 651 9.98 8.36 -6.83
N LYS A 652 10.53 8.25 -5.61
CA LYS A 652 10.81 9.38 -4.74
C LYS A 652 12.06 9.14 -3.91
N LEU A 653 12.85 10.19 -3.68
CA LEU A 653 13.95 10.18 -2.73
C LEU A 653 13.77 11.26 -1.66
N GLY A 654 13.72 10.87 -0.39
CA GLY A 654 13.75 11.80 0.74
C GLY A 654 15.15 11.84 1.34
N PHE A 655 15.79 13.01 1.31
CA PHE A 655 17.14 13.19 1.84
C PHE A 655 17.17 14.26 2.93
N THR A 656 17.84 13.93 4.03
CA THR A 656 18.34 14.92 4.97
C THR A 656 19.85 14.80 5.08
N GLY A 657 20.56 15.93 5.01
CA GLY A 657 22.01 15.98 5.14
C GLY A 657 22.60 17.30 4.64
N SER A 658 23.87 17.30 4.27
CA SER A 658 24.54 18.55 3.88
C SER A 658 24.12 19.05 2.50
N THR A 659 24.13 20.38 2.32
CA THR A 659 23.74 21.04 1.08
C THR A 659 24.49 20.57 -0.17
N PRO A 660 25.84 20.37 -0.14
CA PRO A 660 26.56 19.86 -1.31
C PRO A 660 26.07 18.49 -1.76
N ILE A 661 25.79 17.58 -0.81
CA ILE A 661 25.30 16.23 -1.11
C ILE A 661 23.84 16.28 -1.57
N GLY A 662 23.00 17.13 -0.97
CA GLY A 662 21.63 17.37 -1.44
C GLY A 662 21.56 17.82 -2.90
N LYS A 663 22.44 18.74 -3.31
CA LYS A 663 22.57 19.17 -4.72
C LYS A 663 22.95 18.00 -5.65
N GLN A 664 23.88 17.15 -5.23
CA GLN A 664 24.27 15.96 -6.00
C GLN A 664 23.12 14.95 -6.13
N ILE A 665 22.38 14.70 -5.06
CA ILE A 665 21.22 13.82 -5.05
C ILE A 665 20.13 14.35 -5.98
N MET A 666 19.79 15.64 -5.89
CA MET A 666 18.79 16.26 -6.77
C MET A 666 19.20 16.18 -8.23
N LYS A 667 20.48 16.45 -8.55
CA LYS A 667 21.02 16.29 -9.91
C LYS A 667 20.85 14.85 -10.40
N SER A 668 21.16 13.87 -9.57
CA SER A 668 21.06 12.45 -9.94
C SER A 668 19.61 12.01 -10.13
N CYS A 669 18.69 12.50 -9.30
CA CYS A 669 17.25 12.30 -9.45
C CYS A 669 16.73 12.87 -10.78
N ALA A 670 17.18 14.08 -11.13
CA ALA A 670 16.79 14.74 -12.37
C ALA A 670 17.31 14.00 -13.62
N VAL A 671 18.59 13.59 -13.62
CA VAL A 671 19.22 12.94 -14.77
C VAL A 671 18.73 11.50 -14.99
N SER A 672 18.40 10.77 -13.92
CA SER A 672 18.05 9.35 -14.02
C SER A 672 16.64 9.10 -14.58
N ASN A 673 15.60 9.51 -13.85
CA ASN A 673 14.20 9.18 -14.20
C ASN A 673 13.17 10.23 -13.74
N LEU A 674 13.62 11.45 -13.41
CA LEU A 674 12.77 12.53 -12.88
C LEU A 674 11.96 12.11 -11.64
N LYS A 675 12.52 11.22 -10.80
CA LYS A 675 11.93 10.87 -9.50
C LYS A 675 11.74 12.13 -8.65
N LYS A 676 10.65 12.17 -7.87
CA LYS A 676 10.43 13.27 -6.92
C LYS A 676 11.56 13.28 -5.89
N VAL A 677 11.91 14.46 -5.38
CA VAL A 677 12.92 14.60 -4.33
C VAL A 677 12.42 15.60 -3.29
N SER A 678 12.64 15.30 -2.02
CA SER A 678 12.48 16.24 -0.90
C SER A 678 13.82 16.37 -0.19
N LEU A 679 14.24 17.60 0.09
CA LEU A 679 15.57 17.93 0.61
C LEU A 679 15.41 18.76 1.87
N GLU A 680 15.90 18.27 2.99
CA GLU A 680 16.12 19.09 4.17
C GLU A 680 17.63 19.15 4.43
N LEU A 681 18.17 20.36 4.28
CA LEU A 681 19.60 20.63 4.22
C LEU A 681 20.01 21.57 5.37
N GLY A 682 21.30 21.84 5.49
CA GLY A 682 21.89 22.57 6.62
C GLY A 682 21.19 23.90 6.98
N GLY A 683 21.49 24.38 8.19
CA GLY A 683 20.93 25.62 8.73
C GLY A 683 22.00 26.54 9.32
N LYS A 684 21.74 27.86 9.26
CA LYS A 684 22.44 28.86 10.08
C LYS A 684 21.42 29.75 10.79
N SER A 685 20.52 29.07 11.50
CA SER A 685 19.29 29.62 12.06
C SER A 685 19.56 30.79 13.02
N PRO A 686 18.98 31.98 12.79
CA PRO A 686 19.13 33.12 13.68
C PRO A 686 18.15 33.05 14.86
N LEU A 687 18.62 33.41 16.05
CA LEU A 687 17.80 33.67 17.24
C LEU A 687 18.00 35.13 17.68
N ILE A 688 16.95 35.94 17.62
CA ILE A 688 16.98 37.36 18.00
C ILE A 688 16.43 37.52 19.42
N ILE A 689 17.19 38.15 20.32
CA ILE A 689 16.84 38.33 21.73
C ILE A 689 16.79 39.83 22.04
N PHE A 690 15.58 40.35 22.24
CA PHE A 690 15.33 41.74 22.61
C PHE A 690 15.47 41.96 24.11
N ASN A 691 15.78 43.20 24.51
CA ASN A 691 15.98 43.61 25.90
C ASN A 691 14.73 43.49 26.78
N ASP A 692 13.54 43.51 26.17
CA ASP A 692 12.26 43.39 26.86
C ASP A 692 11.85 41.93 27.14
N CYS A 693 12.69 40.96 26.76
CA CYS A 693 12.44 39.56 27.02
C CYS A 693 12.52 39.23 28.52
N GLU A 694 12.06 38.03 28.89
CA GLU A 694 12.36 37.47 30.21
C GLU A 694 13.78 36.90 30.20
N LEU A 695 14.76 37.66 30.70
CA LEU A 695 16.19 37.33 30.55
C LEU A 695 16.55 35.92 31.05
N ASP A 696 16.04 35.49 32.21
CA ASP A 696 16.30 34.14 32.75
C ASP A 696 15.75 33.02 31.85
N LYS A 697 14.62 33.27 31.20
CA LYS A 697 14.05 32.34 30.23
C LYS A 697 14.84 32.41 28.91
N ALA A 698 15.29 33.58 28.49
CA ALA A 698 16.10 33.76 27.30
C ALA A 698 17.46 33.05 27.41
N VAL A 699 18.13 33.10 28.58
CA VAL A 699 19.38 32.36 28.83
C VAL A 699 19.12 30.85 28.71
N ARG A 700 18.13 30.32 29.44
CA ARG A 700 17.80 28.88 29.40
C ARG A 700 17.41 28.40 28.01
N MET A 701 16.54 29.14 27.31
CA MET A 701 16.07 28.77 25.96
C MET A 701 17.15 28.99 24.91
N GLY A 702 18.00 30.02 25.04
CA GLY A 702 19.13 30.27 24.16
C GLY A 702 20.20 29.18 24.28
N MET A 703 20.50 28.74 25.51
CA MET A 703 21.34 27.55 25.74
C MET A 703 20.71 26.30 25.14
N GLY A 704 19.41 26.08 25.38
CA GLY A 704 18.67 24.98 24.76
C GLY A 704 18.72 25.02 23.23
N ALA A 705 18.65 26.21 22.62
CA ALA A 705 18.69 26.40 21.18
C ALA A 705 20.03 26.00 20.54
N VAL A 706 21.12 26.00 21.31
CA VAL A 706 22.48 25.70 20.81
C VAL A 706 23.00 24.35 21.29
N PHE A 707 22.88 24.06 22.58
CA PHE A 707 23.57 22.93 23.22
C PHE A 707 22.73 21.64 23.27
N PHE A 708 21.43 21.72 22.96
CA PHE A 708 20.56 20.54 22.92
C PHE A 708 21.10 19.49 21.93
N ASN A 709 21.12 18.23 22.37
CA ASN A 709 21.74 17.12 21.65
C ASN A 709 23.17 17.45 21.20
N LYS A 710 23.97 18.07 22.09
CA LYS A 710 25.37 18.50 21.85
C LYS A 710 25.56 19.27 20.54
N GLY A 711 24.56 20.09 20.20
CA GLY A 711 24.51 20.99 19.03
C GLY A 711 24.42 20.30 17.67
N GLU A 712 24.34 18.97 17.63
CA GLU A 712 24.11 18.21 16.39
C GLU A 712 22.60 18.19 16.12
N ASN A 713 22.11 19.34 15.69
CA ASN A 713 20.70 19.62 15.55
C ASN A 713 20.52 20.59 14.38
N CYS A 714 19.78 20.18 13.34
CA CYS A 714 19.64 20.97 12.12
C CYS A 714 18.99 22.34 12.39
N ILE A 715 18.11 22.43 13.37
CA ILE A 715 17.46 23.69 13.73
C ILE A 715 18.24 24.52 14.75
N ALA A 716 19.41 24.07 15.22
CA ALA A 716 20.20 24.77 16.22
C ALA A 716 20.37 26.25 15.87
N ALA A 717 20.27 27.13 16.87
CA ALA A 717 20.47 28.57 16.68
C ALA A 717 21.95 28.84 16.41
N GLY A 718 22.35 28.75 15.15
CA GLY A 718 23.72 28.93 14.72
C GLY A 718 24.23 30.37 14.83
N ARG A 719 23.33 31.35 15.06
CA ARG A 719 23.65 32.73 15.43
C ARG A 719 22.65 33.25 16.45
N LEU A 720 23.13 33.91 17.48
CA LEU A 720 22.32 34.67 18.43
C LEU A 720 22.60 36.16 18.22
N PHE A 721 21.55 36.94 17.97
CA PHE A 721 21.60 38.39 17.94
C PHE A 721 21.00 38.89 19.25
N VAL A 722 21.81 39.51 20.11
CA VAL A 722 21.38 39.98 21.43
C VAL A 722 21.42 41.50 21.48
N GLU A 723 20.34 42.12 21.94
CA GLU A 723 20.24 43.58 21.99
C GLU A 723 21.28 44.16 22.94
N GLU A 724 21.95 45.24 22.50
CA GLU A 724 23.15 45.80 23.12
C GLU A 724 23.02 45.99 24.65
N SER A 725 21.87 46.48 25.12
CA SER A 725 21.63 46.77 26.54
C SER A 725 21.62 45.54 27.47
N ILE A 726 21.40 44.33 26.95
CA ILE A 726 21.37 43.09 27.75
C ILE A 726 22.48 42.11 27.39
N HIS A 727 23.29 42.39 26.37
CA HIS A 727 24.28 41.45 25.84
C HIS A 727 25.27 40.93 26.89
N ASP A 728 25.97 41.82 27.60
CA ASP A 728 27.07 41.42 28.48
C ASP A 728 26.56 40.63 29.70
N GLU A 729 25.38 40.99 30.19
CA GLU A 729 24.68 40.25 31.25
C GLU A 729 24.22 38.88 30.76
N PHE A 730 23.64 38.80 29.56
CA PHE A 730 23.25 37.53 28.93
C PHE A 730 24.45 36.59 28.79
N VAL A 731 25.57 37.07 28.25
CA VAL A 731 26.80 36.27 28.07
C VAL A 731 27.33 35.76 29.41
N THR A 732 27.36 36.61 30.42
CA THR A 732 27.82 36.25 31.77
C THR A 732 26.97 35.13 32.36
N ARG A 733 25.64 35.27 32.33
CA ARG A 733 24.70 34.25 32.83
C ARG A 733 24.79 32.95 32.03
N VAL A 734 24.96 33.01 30.70
CA VAL A 734 25.19 31.82 29.88
C VAL A 734 26.44 31.06 30.33
N VAL A 735 27.57 31.76 30.55
CA VAL A 735 28.81 31.11 31.01
C VAL A 735 28.65 30.52 32.41
N GLU A 736 27.92 31.17 33.32
CA GLU A 736 27.61 30.63 34.64
C GLU A 736 26.80 29.33 34.58
N GLU A 737 25.80 29.26 33.69
CA GLU A 737 25.00 28.05 33.49
C GLU A 737 25.79 26.95 32.76
N ILE A 738 26.63 27.28 31.77
CA ILE A 738 27.50 26.28 31.10
C ILE A 738 28.39 25.56 32.11
N LYS A 739 28.96 26.30 33.08
CA LYS A 739 29.82 25.71 34.13
C LYS A 739 29.09 24.71 35.03
N LYS A 740 27.75 24.71 35.04
CA LYS A 740 26.92 23.75 35.79
C LYS A 740 26.61 22.49 34.98
N MET A 741 26.79 22.50 33.65
CA MET A 741 26.50 21.36 32.79
C MET A 741 27.46 20.20 33.07
N LYS A 742 26.93 19.02 33.34
CA LYS A 742 27.75 17.82 33.53
C LYS A 742 28.07 17.17 32.18
N ILE A 743 29.35 17.20 31.82
CA ILE A 743 29.89 16.48 30.64
C ILE A 743 30.25 15.06 31.04
N GLY A 744 29.68 14.05 30.38
CA GLY A 744 29.74 12.69 30.92
C GLY A 744 29.40 11.57 29.96
N ASP A 745 29.51 10.35 30.47
CA ASP A 745 29.00 9.17 29.79
C ASP A 745 27.49 9.37 29.52
N PRO A 746 27.02 9.19 28.27
CA PRO A 746 25.60 9.31 27.94
C PRO A 746 24.67 8.43 28.78
N LEU A 747 25.16 7.33 29.35
CA LEU A 747 24.38 6.42 30.19
C LEU A 747 24.30 6.87 31.66
N ASP A 748 25.18 7.77 32.12
CA ASP A 748 25.04 8.40 33.45
C ASP A 748 23.82 9.34 33.45
N ARG A 749 22.86 9.07 34.33
CA ARG A 749 21.59 9.81 34.42
C ARG A 749 21.75 11.29 34.78
N SER A 750 22.90 11.69 35.30
CA SER A 750 23.20 13.08 35.63
C SER A 750 23.96 13.82 34.53
N THR A 751 24.32 13.15 33.43
CA THR A 751 24.96 13.79 32.27
C THR A 751 23.98 14.72 31.56
N ASP A 752 24.40 15.96 31.31
CA ASP A 752 23.66 16.93 30.49
C ASP A 752 24.22 17.01 29.06
N HIS A 753 25.52 16.74 28.89
CA HIS A 753 26.25 16.92 27.63
C HIS A 753 27.11 15.69 27.31
N GLY A 754 26.72 14.97 26.27
CA GLY A 754 27.41 13.78 25.76
C GLY A 754 28.56 14.09 24.80
N PRO A 755 29.21 13.06 24.24
CA PRO A 755 30.25 13.23 23.22
C PRO A 755 29.63 13.65 21.88
N GLN A 756 30.46 14.20 20.99
CA GLN A 756 30.10 14.35 19.59
C GLN A 756 30.03 12.99 18.91
N ASN A 757 29.19 12.88 17.87
CA ASN A 757 28.81 11.61 17.26
C ASN A 757 29.98 10.78 16.73
N HIS A 758 30.97 11.40 16.10
CA HIS A 758 32.12 10.69 15.56
C HIS A 758 33.34 11.60 15.43
N LYS A 759 34.52 10.99 15.38
CA LYS A 759 35.83 11.67 15.41
C LYS A 759 35.98 12.77 14.36
N ALA A 760 35.63 12.49 13.10
CA ALA A 760 35.78 13.47 12.02
C ALA A 760 34.92 14.73 12.23
N HIS A 761 33.75 14.59 12.87
CA HIS A 761 32.92 15.73 13.23
C HIS A 761 33.56 16.57 14.34
N LEU A 762 34.07 15.93 15.40
CA LEU A 762 34.83 16.62 16.45
C LEU A 762 36.00 17.42 15.86
N GLU A 763 36.81 16.80 14.99
CA GLU A 763 37.95 17.47 14.35
C GLU A 763 37.51 18.70 13.55
N LYS A 764 36.39 18.61 12.82
CA LYS A 764 35.80 19.74 12.10
C LYS A 764 35.36 20.86 13.05
N LEU A 765 34.79 20.54 14.20
CA LEU A 765 34.36 21.53 15.20
C LEU A 765 35.54 22.27 15.83
N LEU A 766 36.64 21.56 16.10
CA LEU A 766 37.88 22.19 16.60
C LEU A 766 38.45 23.16 15.58
N GLN A 767 38.53 22.76 14.30
CA GLN A 767 38.95 23.63 13.20
C GLN A 767 38.02 24.84 13.02
N TYR A 768 36.71 24.66 13.23
CA TYR A 768 35.71 25.73 13.20
C TYR A 768 36.02 26.79 14.26
N CYS A 769 36.30 26.37 15.50
CA CYS A 769 36.69 27.27 16.60
C CYS A 769 38.03 27.98 16.32
N GLU A 770 39.04 27.25 15.85
CA GLU A 770 40.35 27.83 15.48
C GLU A 770 40.20 28.92 14.42
N THR A 771 39.36 28.68 13.40
CA THR A 771 39.05 29.65 12.36
C THR A 771 38.38 30.90 12.93
N GLY A 772 37.43 30.72 13.85
CA GLY A 772 36.76 31.81 14.54
C GLY A 772 37.71 32.75 15.29
N VAL A 773 38.60 32.18 16.09
CA VAL A 773 39.63 32.95 16.81
C VAL A 773 40.56 33.67 15.82
N LYS A 774 40.97 32.98 14.74
CA LYS A 774 41.85 33.54 13.72
C LYS A 774 41.23 34.73 12.97
N GLU A 775 39.92 34.73 12.78
CA GLU A 775 39.19 35.80 12.10
C GLU A 775 38.78 36.97 13.02
N GLY A 776 39.10 36.88 14.31
CA GLY A 776 38.94 37.98 15.28
C GLY A 776 37.73 37.87 16.20
N ALA A 777 36.98 36.77 16.17
CA ALA A 777 35.92 36.55 17.16
C ALA A 777 36.51 36.29 18.56
N THR A 778 35.84 36.77 19.60
CA THR A 778 36.26 36.57 20.99
C THR A 778 35.77 35.22 21.51
N LEU A 779 36.69 34.29 21.79
CA LEU A 779 36.37 33.03 22.46
C LEU A 779 36.23 33.26 23.97
N VAL A 780 34.98 33.28 24.47
CA VAL A 780 34.67 33.55 25.89
C VAL A 780 34.85 32.29 26.75
N TYR A 781 34.43 31.14 26.22
CA TYR A 781 34.48 29.86 26.92
C TYR A 781 34.56 28.70 25.93
N GLY A 782 35.23 27.61 26.31
CA GLY A 782 35.27 26.36 25.54
C GLY A 782 36.24 26.38 24.36
N GLY A 783 35.78 25.85 23.22
CA GLY A 783 36.51 25.82 21.96
C GLY A 783 37.51 24.67 21.84
N ARG A 784 37.47 23.69 22.76
CA ARG A 784 38.46 22.62 22.87
C ARG A 784 37.80 21.25 23.06
N GLN A 785 38.58 20.21 22.77
CA GLN A 785 38.23 18.85 23.15
C GLN A 785 38.40 18.68 24.66
N VAL A 786 37.45 18.02 25.30
CA VAL A 786 37.53 17.67 26.73
C VAL A 786 38.61 16.61 26.91
N GLN A 787 39.48 16.79 27.90
CA GLN A 787 40.59 15.86 28.18
C GLN A 787 40.10 14.56 28.85
N ARG A 788 39.46 13.70 28.06
CA ARG A 788 38.93 12.38 28.45
C ARG A 788 38.86 11.47 27.22
N PRO A 789 38.69 10.14 27.38
CA PRO A 789 38.41 9.25 26.27
C PRO A 789 37.17 9.66 25.47
N GLY A 790 37.11 9.24 24.20
CA GLY A 790 36.01 9.55 23.30
C GLY A 790 36.09 10.94 22.67
N PHE A 791 34.98 11.36 22.07
CA PHE A 791 34.91 12.51 21.18
C PHE A 791 34.16 13.70 21.80
N PHE A 792 34.50 14.06 23.04
CA PHE A 792 33.84 15.13 23.79
C PHE A 792 34.36 16.52 23.43
N MET A 793 33.46 17.47 23.20
CA MET A 793 33.78 18.88 23.03
C MET A 793 33.17 19.71 24.18
N GLU A 794 33.90 20.72 24.64
CA GLU A 794 33.38 21.71 25.59
C GLU A 794 32.25 22.53 24.94
N PRO A 795 31.11 22.78 25.63
CA PRO A 795 30.19 23.82 25.20
C PRO A 795 30.94 25.14 25.01
N THR A 796 30.73 25.81 23.89
CA THR A 796 31.58 26.90 23.43
C THR A 796 30.78 28.17 23.22
N VAL A 797 31.35 29.32 23.59
CA VAL A 797 30.72 30.65 23.41
C VAL A 797 31.71 31.59 22.72
N PHE A 798 31.28 32.15 21.59
CA PHE A 798 31.94 33.24 20.89
C PHE A 798 31.09 34.51 20.98
N THR A 799 31.74 35.64 21.26
CA THR A 799 31.17 37.00 21.14
C THR A 799 31.94 37.80 20.10
N ASP A 800 31.49 39.05 19.89
CA ASP A 800 32.11 39.99 18.94
C ASP A 800 32.19 39.41 17.52
N VAL A 801 31.19 38.59 17.16
CA VAL A 801 31.11 37.98 15.85
C VAL A 801 30.51 38.96 14.86
N GLU A 802 31.28 39.29 13.83
CA GLU A 802 30.84 40.15 12.73
C GLU A 802 30.29 39.33 11.56
N ASP A 803 29.36 39.91 10.80
CA ASP A 803 28.58 39.19 9.77
C ASP A 803 29.44 38.64 8.62
N TYR A 804 30.65 39.19 8.42
CA TYR A 804 31.57 38.70 7.39
C TYR A 804 32.31 37.42 7.79
N MET A 805 32.42 37.13 9.10
CA MET A 805 33.21 36.02 9.62
C MET A 805 32.64 34.67 9.20
N TYR A 806 33.51 33.67 9.07
CA TYR A 806 33.17 32.28 8.79
C TYR A 806 32.16 31.72 9.79
N LEU A 807 32.35 32.03 11.09
CA LEU A 807 31.41 31.61 12.15
C LEU A 807 29.99 32.15 11.94
N ALA A 808 29.81 33.30 11.29
CA ALA A 808 28.52 33.90 11.04
C ALA A 808 27.79 33.27 9.84
N LYS A 809 28.50 32.52 8.98
CA LYS A 809 27.97 32.01 7.71
C LYS A 809 27.83 30.50 7.71
N GLU A 810 28.85 29.80 8.19
CA GLU A 810 28.92 28.35 8.10
C GLU A 810 28.26 27.66 9.29
N GLU A 811 27.61 26.54 9.02
CA GLU A 811 27.01 25.67 10.02
C GLU A 811 28.11 24.90 10.77
N SER A 812 28.14 25.03 12.10
CA SER A 812 29.04 24.24 12.95
C SER A 812 28.52 22.81 13.12
N PHE A 813 27.22 22.69 13.41
CA PHE A 813 26.54 21.46 13.80
C PHE A 813 27.11 20.84 15.10
N GLY A 814 27.54 21.71 16.01
CA GLY A 814 28.07 21.35 17.32
C GLY A 814 27.75 22.41 18.38
N PRO A 815 28.20 22.23 19.63
CA PRO A 815 27.74 23.01 20.78
C PRO A 815 28.48 24.36 20.85
N ILE A 816 28.31 25.21 19.83
CA ILE A 816 29.02 26.48 19.67
C ILE A 816 27.99 27.61 19.53
N MET A 817 27.90 28.44 20.56
CA MET A 817 27.05 29.63 20.59
C MET A 817 27.80 30.80 19.98
N VAL A 818 27.29 31.34 18.88
CA VAL A 818 27.90 32.42 18.10
C VAL A 818 27.06 33.68 18.30
N ILE A 819 27.57 34.66 19.05
CA ILE A 819 26.80 35.82 19.52
C ILE A 819 27.27 37.11 18.84
N SER A 820 26.32 37.88 18.33
CA SER A 820 26.51 39.22 17.80
C SER A 820 25.61 40.21 18.52
N LYS A 821 26.13 41.42 18.80
CA LYS A 821 25.32 42.55 19.29
C LYS A 821 24.47 43.14 18.17
N PHE A 822 23.32 43.70 18.50
CA PHE A 822 22.59 44.65 17.63
C PHE A 822 22.12 45.88 18.42
N GLN A 823 21.97 47.01 17.73
CA GLN A 823 21.68 48.30 18.36
C GLN A 823 20.30 48.32 19.01
N ASN A 824 20.17 49.04 20.13
CA ASN A 824 18.89 49.16 20.84
C ASN A 824 17.79 49.74 19.92
N GLY A 825 16.66 49.04 19.81
CA GLY A 825 15.54 49.44 18.95
C GLY A 825 15.71 49.21 17.45
N ASP A 826 16.84 48.69 16.97
CA ASP A 826 17.10 48.46 15.54
C ASP A 826 16.55 47.11 15.04
N ILE A 827 15.22 47.05 14.89
CA ILE A 827 14.52 45.83 14.47
C ILE A 827 14.84 45.46 13.01
N ASP A 828 14.78 46.44 12.08
CA ASP A 828 14.98 46.16 10.66
C ASP A 828 16.45 45.84 10.34
N GLY A 829 17.41 46.51 11.00
CA GLY A 829 18.83 46.20 10.84
C GLY A 829 19.19 44.81 11.32
N VAL A 830 18.68 44.37 12.49
CA VAL A 830 18.91 42.99 12.94
C VAL A 830 18.22 41.96 12.04
N LEU A 831 17.03 42.25 11.50
CA LEU A 831 16.34 41.39 10.54
C LEU A 831 17.15 41.21 9.25
N GLN A 832 17.73 42.29 8.71
CA GLN A 832 18.58 42.22 7.53
C GLN A 832 19.76 41.26 7.73
N ARG A 833 20.42 41.36 8.90
CA ARG A 833 21.56 40.51 9.27
C ARG A 833 21.15 39.05 9.51
N ALA A 834 20.02 38.85 10.20
CA ALA A 834 19.44 37.53 10.44
C ALA A 834 19.07 36.81 9.13
N ASN A 835 18.56 37.54 8.14
CA ASN A 835 18.21 36.99 6.82
C ASN A 835 19.40 36.92 5.84
N SER A 836 20.54 37.56 6.15
CA SER A 836 21.77 37.53 5.36
C SER A 836 22.51 36.19 5.51
N THR A 837 21.85 35.13 5.07
CA THR A 837 22.35 33.77 4.95
C THR A 837 21.64 33.09 3.78
N GLU A 838 22.35 32.18 3.11
CA GLU A 838 21.78 31.33 2.05
C GLU A 838 20.85 30.25 2.60
N TYR A 839 20.89 30.00 3.91
CA TYR A 839 20.05 29.04 4.60
C TYR A 839 18.71 29.66 5.04
N GLY A 840 17.73 28.82 5.34
CA GLY A 840 16.40 29.23 5.78
C GLY A 840 15.63 28.10 6.45
N LEU A 841 16.27 27.37 7.36
CA LEU A 841 15.65 26.20 8.00
C LEU A 841 14.74 26.59 9.17
N ALA A 842 15.32 27.15 10.23
CA ALA A 842 14.60 27.63 11.41
C ALA A 842 15.07 29.03 11.81
N SER A 843 14.37 29.63 12.77
CA SER A 843 14.70 30.90 13.39
C SER A 843 13.95 31.06 14.71
N GLY A 844 14.29 32.06 15.51
CA GLY A 844 13.49 32.41 16.68
C GLY A 844 13.62 33.86 17.13
N VAL A 845 12.66 34.28 17.95
CA VAL A 845 12.63 35.62 18.55
C VAL A 845 12.15 35.55 20.01
N PHE A 846 12.90 36.19 20.91
CA PHE A 846 12.53 36.35 22.33
C PHE A 846 12.24 37.82 22.61
N THR A 847 10.99 38.11 22.96
CA THR A 847 10.47 39.44 23.28
C THR A 847 9.12 39.33 24.00
N ARG A 848 8.82 40.25 24.91
CA ARG A 848 7.46 40.36 25.50
C ARG A 848 6.51 41.21 24.66
N ASP A 849 7.04 41.99 23.72
CA ASP A 849 6.25 42.84 22.85
C ASP A 849 5.65 42.01 21.71
N ILE A 850 4.31 41.91 21.70
CA ILE A 850 3.58 41.16 20.68
C ILE A 850 3.75 41.76 19.28
N ASN A 851 3.91 43.08 19.16
CA ASN A 851 4.11 43.73 17.87
C ASN A 851 5.46 43.33 17.28
N LYS A 852 6.53 43.35 18.09
CA LYS A 852 7.84 42.87 17.67
C LYS A 852 7.80 41.38 17.33
N ALA A 853 7.19 40.56 18.17
CA ALA A 853 7.10 39.11 17.95
C ALA A 853 6.45 38.79 16.59
N MET A 854 5.27 39.37 16.31
CA MET A 854 4.56 39.15 15.05
C MET A 854 5.33 39.71 13.86
N TYR A 855 5.79 40.98 13.94
CA TYR A 855 6.53 41.62 12.85
C TYR A 855 7.82 40.86 12.50
N VAL A 856 8.62 40.49 13.49
CA VAL A 856 9.85 39.72 13.28
C VAL A 856 9.54 38.35 12.69
N SER A 857 8.47 37.69 13.15
CA SER A 857 8.08 36.38 12.60
C SER A 857 7.64 36.42 11.13
N GLU A 858 7.01 37.50 10.70
CA GLU A 858 6.63 37.71 9.30
C GLU A 858 7.84 38.02 8.41
N LYS A 859 8.90 38.60 8.97
CA LYS A 859 10.07 39.08 8.24
C LYS A 859 11.22 38.08 8.18
N LEU A 860 11.29 37.13 9.11
CA LEU A 860 12.31 36.08 9.10
C LEU A 860 12.09 35.12 7.92
N GLU A 861 13.12 34.96 7.09
CA GLU A 861 13.08 34.06 5.92
C GLU A 861 13.53 32.65 6.29
N ALA A 862 12.69 31.94 7.05
CA ALA A 862 12.93 30.57 7.49
C ALA A 862 11.67 29.70 7.40
N GLY A 863 11.85 28.38 7.30
CA GLY A 863 10.75 27.42 7.27
C GLY A 863 10.01 27.25 8.60
N THR A 864 10.61 27.69 9.71
CA THR A 864 10.01 27.69 11.05
C THR A 864 10.49 28.90 11.85
N VAL A 865 9.58 29.55 12.58
CA VAL A 865 9.89 30.65 13.50
C VAL A 865 9.39 30.29 14.89
N PHE A 866 10.29 30.24 15.88
CA PHE A 866 9.92 30.04 17.27
C PHE A 866 9.81 31.37 18.03
N ILE A 867 8.71 31.59 18.75
CA ILE A 867 8.50 32.81 19.55
C ILE A 867 8.53 32.43 21.04
N ASN A 868 9.46 33.01 21.80
CA ASN A 868 9.62 32.78 23.26
C ASN A 868 9.79 31.30 23.67
N THR A 869 10.26 30.48 22.74
CA THR A 869 10.64 29.07 22.87
C THR A 869 11.65 28.73 21.76
N TYR A 870 12.27 27.56 21.83
CA TYR A 870 13.12 27.04 20.75
C TYR A 870 13.14 25.51 20.81
N ASN A 871 13.50 24.84 19.71
CA ASN A 871 13.46 23.37 19.57
C ASN A 871 12.08 22.74 19.81
N LYS A 872 11.01 23.54 19.75
CA LYS A 872 9.65 23.06 20.01
C LYS A 872 9.02 22.53 18.72
N THR A 873 9.57 21.44 18.21
CA THR A 873 8.93 20.67 17.14
C THR A 873 7.73 19.89 17.70
N ASP A 874 6.86 19.46 16.79
CA ASP A 874 5.72 18.62 17.09
C ASP A 874 5.40 17.77 15.86
N VAL A 875 4.97 16.52 16.07
CA VAL A 875 4.68 15.60 14.95
C VAL A 875 3.56 16.09 14.04
N ALA A 876 2.70 16.99 14.52
CA ALA A 876 1.65 17.62 13.73
C ALA A 876 2.08 18.93 13.03
N ALA A 877 3.22 19.50 13.39
CA ALA A 877 3.71 20.76 12.81
C ALA A 877 4.69 20.47 11.66
N PRO A 878 4.41 20.93 10.42
CA PRO A 878 5.26 20.64 9.27
C PRO A 878 6.64 21.29 9.42
N PHE A 879 7.68 20.54 9.11
CA PHE A 879 9.07 20.95 9.25
C PHE A 879 9.81 20.82 7.92
N GLY A 880 10.55 21.86 7.53
CA GLY A 880 11.42 21.85 6.35
C GLY A 880 11.79 23.25 5.92
N GLY A 881 12.94 23.40 5.26
CA GLY A 881 13.55 24.69 4.99
C GLY A 881 13.03 25.44 3.77
N VAL A 882 13.59 26.64 3.59
CA VAL A 882 13.54 27.46 2.37
C VAL A 882 14.97 27.79 1.91
N LYS A 883 15.13 28.48 0.78
CA LYS A 883 16.44 28.85 0.20
C LYS A 883 17.34 27.61 -0.01
N GLN A 884 18.61 27.65 0.40
CA GLN A 884 19.53 26.52 0.28
C GLN A 884 19.40 25.47 1.39
N SER A 885 18.47 25.65 2.35
CA SER A 885 18.07 24.60 3.30
C SER A 885 17.12 23.56 2.67
N GLY A 886 16.79 23.71 1.39
CA GLY A 886 16.03 22.73 0.62
C GLY A 886 14.54 23.05 0.54
N PHE A 887 13.73 22.01 0.35
CA PHE A 887 12.29 22.08 0.11
C PHE A 887 11.60 20.73 0.37
N GLY A 888 10.28 20.79 0.55
CA GLY A 888 9.47 19.68 1.04
C GLY A 888 9.38 19.70 2.57
N LYS A 889 8.43 18.94 3.11
CA LYS A 889 8.18 18.89 4.55
C LYS A 889 8.25 17.46 5.08
N ASP A 890 8.85 17.32 6.25
CA ASP A 890 8.62 16.21 7.16
C ASP A 890 7.57 16.64 8.21
N LEU A 891 6.95 15.67 8.89
CA LEU A 891 5.90 15.91 9.89
C LEU A 891 4.62 16.59 9.34
N GLY A 892 3.59 16.64 10.17
CA GLY A 892 2.30 17.25 9.82
C GLY A 892 1.58 16.56 8.66
N GLU A 893 0.43 17.11 8.28
CA GLU A 893 -0.31 16.66 7.10
C GLU A 893 0.48 16.91 5.80
N GLU A 894 1.23 18.01 5.74
CA GLU A 894 1.95 18.44 4.54
C GLU A 894 2.95 17.39 4.04
N ALA A 895 3.63 16.68 4.95
CA ALA A 895 4.56 15.61 4.60
C ALA A 895 3.91 14.49 3.76
N LEU A 896 2.61 14.20 3.94
CA LEU A 896 1.93 13.19 3.14
C LEU A 896 1.92 13.54 1.65
N ASN A 897 1.89 14.83 1.31
CA ASN A 897 1.89 15.27 -0.10
C ASN A 897 3.21 14.96 -0.81
N GLU A 898 4.31 14.86 -0.07
CA GLU A 898 5.63 14.46 -0.60
C GLU A 898 5.69 12.96 -0.97
N TYR A 899 4.72 12.18 -0.51
CA TYR A 899 4.63 10.73 -0.68
C TYR A 899 3.37 10.29 -1.45
N LEU A 900 2.61 11.25 -1.99
CA LEU A 900 1.41 11.00 -2.78
C LEU A 900 1.50 11.64 -4.18
N LYS A 901 0.75 11.07 -5.12
CA LYS A 901 0.39 11.70 -6.40
C LYS A 901 -1.11 11.93 -6.45
N THR A 902 -1.51 12.98 -7.15
CA THR A 902 -2.93 13.30 -7.37
C THR A 902 -3.30 12.90 -8.79
N LYS A 903 -4.27 12.00 -8.93
CA LYS A 903 -4.85 11.59 -10.22
C LYS A 903 -6.21 12.27 -10.37
N THR A 904 -6.37 13.10 -11.40
CA THR A 904 -7.67 13.68 -11.77
C THR A 904 -8.43 12.70 -12.66
N VAL A 905 -9.70 12.46 -12.32
CA VAL A 905 -10.63 11.64 -13.11
C VAL A 905 -11.80 12.54 -13.50
N THR A 906 -12.05 12.68 -14.80
CA THR A 906 -13.17 13.45 -15.34
C THR A 906 -14.06 12.53 -16.16
N LEU A 907 -15.34 12.52 -15.83
CA LEU A 907 -16.38 11.78 -16.54
C LEU A 907 -17.35 12.78 -17.17
N GLU A 908 -17.77 12.53 -18.40
CA GLU A 908 -18.92 13.21 -19.02
C GLU A 908 -20.14 12.26 -18.97
N TYR A 909 -21.31 12.79 -18.65
CA TYR A 909 -22.55 12.02 -18.48
C TYR A 909 -23.84 12.81 -18.77
#